data_AF-A0A2N0P825-F1
#
_entry.id   AF-A0A2N0P825-F1
#
_cell.length_a   1.000
_cell.length_b   1.000
_cell.length_c   1.000
_cell.angle_alpha   90.00
_cell.angle_beta   90.00
_cell.angle_gamma   90.00
#
_symmetry.space_group_name_H-M   'P 1'
#
loop_
_entity.id
_entity.type
_entity.pdbx_description
1 polymer ?
#
loop_
_entity_poly.entity_id
_entity_poly.type
_entity_poly.pdbx_seq_one_letter_code
_entity_poly.pdbx_strand_id
1 'polypeptide(L)'
;PNNGRPAAPAPAIPPTNNLLDNITVLALSKKYVLLTYYCNLPTSNELCGRIIDFNGVTKGMITFNDFNGSCTNLKITKSSYDDGGFLYTCYKQETKSIEWITYSAPNIIDDSITEKYSGEIGNITIYDLTNIFSTEDRGYSIVTGYFDNIDNVQNTLPQWVVTANFITNDGQTKGSYLIYSQEVGTIKTLSIPRCNIAYQLYGYSCVLYIETNERTFINVDFTSKGAVLNSQMFSVSQLNDVNTQLYDIRNLYKGGEVFVITTSDNNISGFAYSNDGMYNSTWALPNNYTYTRKIYGINTDNTVWAIADKSNNAIATNQWTIVYSTALTTYSTVLGDAGYSSSSILSIIPGKNAVTTPDLNQITITYVMNSIEPSTGYITISQKNANEGDDLIRIKIPAKSPPIGTVNNVIIHGSVVKVTLEDGIFDRENATYIIKIDDDFVQANGQNLIGDSWEVSTASGYRKNEPGDARASILLTPDGTRNYLENKNSRKTYVDDLSNEISDALAIEKGRIFIPYDRYQYMKDARKVQILLRVDIKDTKSPDQPSSTAVRNSLDKAIISKGNSAIPIGPRTKDLDSTYGAPETLDFVLDTTILAVHGKDLMWFFICGWIFYLVPILFNVIILWLLINYRLNSSETTKNWLKKNPNTALIFTLLSCIDLEALNVVSSRCAGYNELNARFTKKERNSILITIIIITLIEDVPQLIIYLLYQRYTVITTILSILALSSSCLILLFKIISFIYLMFIYKPHKTLSSTIEKIDDSNNDTANLESGEGDILKPETTTDRQNEEVTELGNIGISSETYIDDNDDKISATKEEITEGESLSGNIPGNKSRTNKRTTEEQITEEETTKECEEIITTTTRIIQKKKVVIIKK
;
A
#
# COMPACT_ATOMS: atom_id res chain seq x y z
N PRO A 1 -65.23 24.24 49.01
CA PRO A 1 -65.41 23.17 50.02
C PRO A 1 -65.83 21.85 49.36
N ASN A 2 -64.85 21.07 48.91
CA ASN A 2 -64.86 19.60 48.87
C ASN A 2 -63.52 19.09 48.28
N ASN A 3 -62.89 18.19 49.04
CA ASN A 3 -61.97 17.12 48.64
C ASN A 3 -60.62 17.47 47.99
N GLY A 4 -59.67 17.91 48.82
CA GLY A 4 -58.23 17.76 48.54
C GLY A 4 -57.74 16.37 48.92
N ARG A 5 -57.49 15.53 47.90
CA ARG A 5 -56.82 14.22 48.00
C ARG A 5 -55.34 14.46 48.35
N PRO A 6 -54.72 13.75 49.31
CA PRO A 6 -53.29 13.91 49.58
C PRO A 6 -52.49 13.44 48.36
N ALA A 7 -51.52 14.25 47.95
CA ALA A 7 -50.58 13.93 46.89
C ALA A 7 -49.83 12.63 47.23
N ALA A 8 -49.71 11.74 46.24
CA ALA A 8 -48.89 10.55 46.34
C ALA A 8 -47.44 10.95 46.70
N PRO A 9 -46.76 10.22 47.60
CA PRO A 9 -45.36 10.51 47.89
C PRO A 9 -44.56 10.29 46.61
N ALA A 10 -43.77 11.30 46.24
CA ALA A 10 -42.75 11.16 45.20
C ALA A 10 -41.86 9.94 45.52
N PRO A 11 -41.42 9.17 44.52
CA PRO A 11 -40.53 8.05 44.76
C PRO A 11 -39.29 8.57 45.49
N ALA A 12 -39.03 8.00 46.67
CA ALA A 12 -37.87 8.33 47.46
C ALA A 12 -36.62 7.99 46.65
N ILE A 13 -35.91 9.04 46.21
CA ILE A 13 -34.55 8.92 45.68
C ILE A 13 -33.72 8.24 46.77
N PRO A 14 -33.04 7.11 46.48
CA PRO A 14 -32.22 6.43 47.47
C PRO A 14 -31.12 7.36 48.01
N PRO A 15 -30.74 7.24 49.28
CA PRO A 15 -29.77 8.13 49.92
C PRO A 15 -28.42 8.13 49.18
N THR A 16 -27.98 9.33 48.86
CA THR A 16 -26.89 9.77 47.97
C THR A 16 -25.46 9.54 48.47
N ASN A 17 -25.18 8.54 49.30
CA ASN A 17 -23.85 8.42 49.94
C ASN A 17 -22.95 7.24 49.49
N ASN A 18 -23.35 6.42 48.51
CA ASN A 18 -22.49 5.32 47.99
C ASN A 18 -22.15 5.43 46.48
N LEU A 19 -22.53 6.52 45.80
CA LEU A 19 -22.36 6.69 44.35
C LEU A 19 -20.95 7.13 43.91
N LEU A 20 -20.03 7.40 44.86
CA LEU A 20 -18.74 8.04 44.59
C LEU A 20 -17.67 7.13 43.96
N ASP A 21 -17.95 5.84 43.70
CA ASP A 21 -16.93 4.85 43.37
C ASP A 21 -17.19 4.05 42.07
N ASN A 22 -18.03 4.56 41.16
CA ASN A 22 -18.46 3.86 39.94
C ASN A 22 -17.69 4.26 38.64
N ILE A 23 -16.48 4.80 38.76
CA ILE A 23 -15.64 5.00 37.57
C ILE A 23 -15.05 3.66 37.15
N THR A 24 -15.34 3.21 35.92
CA THR A 24 -14.69 2.03 35.34
C THR A 24 -13.66 2.45 34.32
N VAL A 25 -12.49 1.82 34.34
CA VAL A 25 -11.38 2.08 33.43
C VAL A 25 -11.15 0.85 32.56
N LEU A 26 -11.31 1.00 31.25
CA LEU A 26 -11.18 -0.09 30.28
C LEU A 26 -10.17 0.29 29.22
N ALA A 27 -9.04 -0.41 29.14
CA ALA A 27 -8.15 -0.29 27.98
C ALA A 27 -8.85 -0.92 26.76
N LEU A 28 -9.38 -0.07 25.87
CA LEU A 28 -10.09 -0.51 24.67
C LEU A 28 -9.12 -1.02 23.61
N SER A 29 -7.95 -0.39 23.51
CA SER A 29 -6.86 -0.82 22.63
C SER A 29 -5.52 -0.33 23.19
N LYS A 30 -4.41 -0.67 22.50
CA LYS A 30 -3.08 -0.13 22.79
C LYS A 30 -2.98 1.40 22.88
N LYS A 31 -3.88 2.15 22.24
CA LYS A 31 -3.83 3.62 22.20
C LYS A 31 -4.91 4.32 23.02
N TYR A 32 -6.01 3.64 23.30
CA TYR A 32 -7.21 4.27 23.87
C TYR A 32 -7.71 3.57 25.13
N VAL A 33 -8.13 4.38 26.09
CA VAL A 33 -8.78 3.96 27.33
C VAL A 33 -10.18 4.58 27.37
N LEU A 34 -11.18 3.76 27.69
CA LEU A 34 -12.54 4.19 27.99
C LEU A 34 -12.70 4.33 29.50
N LEU A 35 -13.05 5.53 29.92
CA LEU A 35 -13.50 5.84 31.27
C LEU A 35 -15.02 5.94 31.27
N THR A 36 -15.71 5.12 32.05
CA THR A 36 -17.16 5.27 32.23
C THR A 36 -17.49 5.81 33.61
N TYR A 37 -18.45 6.73 33.66
CA TYR A 37 -18.88 7.39 34.89
C TYR A 37 -20.33 7.85 34.77
N TYR A 38 -21.02 8.01 35.90
CA TYR A 38 -22.34 8.61 35.91
C TYR A 38 -22.23 10.12 35.76
N CYS A 39 -22.86 10.66 34.72
CA CYS A 39 -22.90 12.09 34.42
C CYS A 39 -24.24 12.71 34.84
N ASN A 40 -24.29 14.04 34.87
CA ASN A 40 -25.52 14.79 35.19
C ASN A 40 -26.10 14.49 36.59
N LEU A 41 -25.25 14.12 37.55
CA LEU A 41 -25.64 13.96 38.95
C LEU A 41 -25.95 15.33 39.59
N PRO A 42 -27.00 15.45 40.44
CA PRO A 42 -27.94 14.40 40.88
C PRO A 42 -29.20 14.29 40.02
N THR A 43 -29.28 15.03 38.91
CA THR A 43 -30.49 15.17 38.08
C THR A 43 -30.79 13.97 37.18
N SER A 44 -29.78 13.16 36.86
CA SER A 44 -29.89 11.92 36.09
C SER A 44 -28.80 10.94 36.52
N ASN A 45 -29.05 9.63 36.36
CA ASN A 45 -28.08 8.55 36.53
C ASN A 45 -27.60 8.03 35.15
N GLU A 46 -27.42 8.93 34.20
CA GLU A 46 -26.98 8.60 32.85
C GLU A 46 -25.52 8.13 32.87
N LEU A 47 -25.23 7.03 32.17
CA LEU A 47 -23.87 6.53 32.06
C LEU A 47 -23.19 7.24 30.88
N CYS A 48 -22.14 8.00 31.19
CA CYS A 48 -21.28 8.62 30.19
C CYS A 48 -19.96 7.84 30.07
N GLY A 49 -19.37 7.92 28.88
CA GLY A 49 -18.03 7.44 28.57
C GLY A 49 -17.14 8.58 28.08
N ARG A 50 -15.87 8.54 28.44
CA ARG A 50 -14.82 9.41 27.91
C ARG A 50 -13.69 8.55 27.38
N ILE A 51 -13.35 8.76 26.12
CA ILE A 51 -12.22 8.11 25.46
C ILE A 51 -11.02 9.02 25.63
N ILE A 52 -9.96 8.48 26.23
CA ILE A 52 -8.69 9.16 26.43
C ILE A 52 -7.57 8.36 25.79
N ASP A 53 -6.48 9.03 25.42
CA ASP A 53 -5.22 8.34 25.17
C ASP A 53 -4.48 8.07 26.49
N PHE A 54 -3.39 7.28 26.44
CA PHE A 54 -2.56 6.98 27.61
C PHE A 54 -1.80 8.21 28.17
N ASN A 55 -1.79 9.33 27.45
CA ASN A 55 -1.28 10.61 27.95
C ASN A 55 -2.37 11.41 28.70
N GLY A 56 -3.60 10.88 28.77
CA GLY A 56 -4.75 11.51 29.43
C GLY A 56 -5.47 12.55 28.58
N VAL A 57 -5.14 12.70 27.30
CA VAL A 57 -5.81 13.64 26.40
C VAL A 57 -7.15 13.04 25.98
N THR A 58 -8.23 13.80 26.16
CA THR A 58 -9.57 13.38 25.74
C THR A 58 -9.67 13.41 24.21
N LYS A 59 -10.07 12.29 23.63
CA LYS A 59 -10.25 12.10 22.19
C LYS A 59 -11.72 12.13 21.78
N GLY A 60 -12.58 11.61 22.63
CA GLY A 60 -14.02 11.59 22.40
C GLY A 60 -14.82 11.45 23.69
N MET A 61 -16.10 11.78 23.61
CA MET A 61 -17.08 11.50 24.65
C MET A 61 -18.25 10.76 24.03
N ILE A 62 -18.84 9.86 24.82
CA ILE A 62 -20.00 9.07 24.44
C ILE A 62 -21.01 9.13 25.57
N THR A 63 -22.28 9.24 25.21
CA THR A 63 -23.39 9.07 26.14
C THR A 63 -24.05 7.76 25.79
N PHE A 64 -24.11 6.83 26.73
CA PHE A 64 -24.69 5.52 26.48
C PHE A 64 -26.22 5.59 26.55
N ASN A 65 -26.88 4.76 25.74
CA ASN A 65 -28.34 4.63 25.75
C ASN A 65 -28.83 4.21 27.15
N ASP A 66 -29.77 4.96 27.72
CA ASP A 66 -30.34 4.69 29.03
C ASP A 66 -31.45 3.61 29.02
N PHE A 67 -31.74 3.06 27.83
CA PHE A 67 -32.79 2.08 27.56
C PHE A 67 -34.16 2.52 28.12
N ASN A 68 -34.52 3.79 27.89
CA ASN A 68 -35.74 4.44 28.40
C ASN A 68 -35.86 4.40 29.93
N GLY A 69 -34.73 4.41 30.64
CA GLY A 69 -34.68 4.38 32.10
C GLY A 69 -35.11 3.05 32.75
N SER A 70 -35.33 1.99 31.97
CA SER A 70 -35.72 0.66 32.48
C SER A 70 -34.53 -0.21 32.90
N CYS A 71 -33.33 0.37 32.87
CA CYS A 71 -32.09 -0.37 33.05
C CYS A 71 -31.73 -0.58 34.52
N THR A 72 -31.46 -1.83 34.91
CA THR A 72 -31.13 -2.16 36.31
C THR A 72 -29.68 -2.60 36.51
N ASN A 73 -29.04 -3.20 35.51
CA ASN A 73 -27.68 -3.69 35.59
C ASN A 73 -26.92 -3.42 34.30
N LEU A 74 -26.10 -2.37 34.30
CA LEU A 74 -25.27 -1.97 33.18
C LEU A 74 -23.92 -2.68 33.23
N LYS A 75 -23.50 -3.27 32.11
CA LYS A 75 -22.19 -3.93 32.02
C LYS A 75 -21.55 -3.68 30.66
N ILE A 76 -20.25 -3.41 30.70
CA ILE A 76 -19.40 -3.27 29.51
C ILE A 76 -18.40 -4.43 29.49
N THR A 77 -18.31 -5.11 28.34
CA THR A 77 -17.37 -6.18 28.08
C THR A 77 -16.53 -5.82 26.87
N LYS A 78 -15.23 -5.58 27.08
CA LYS A 78 -14.29 -5.26 25.98
C LYS A 78 -14.00 -6.50 25.14
N SER A 79 -13.66 -6.29 23.87
CA SER A 79 -13.09 -7.35 23.04
C SER A 79 -11.70 -7.78 23.56
N SER A 80 -11.30 -9.00 23.21
CA SER A 80 -9.91 -9.46 23.36
C SER A 80 -8.98 -8.80 22.34
N TYR A 81 -9.54 -8.19 21.28
CA TYR A 81 -8.81 -7.57 20.19
C TYR A 81 -8.87 -6.05 20.21
N ASP A 82 -7.76 -5.41 19.88
CA ASP A 82 -7.64 -3.95 19.79
C ASP A 82 -8.63 -3.33 18.77
N ASP A 83 -9.01 -4.07 17.73
CA ASP A 83 -9.93 -3.64 16.67
C ASP A 83 -11.38 -4.12 16.89
N GLY A 84 -11.65 -4.89 17.96
CA GLY A 84 -12.95 -5.52 18.19
C GLY A 84 -13.98 -4.65 18.92
N GLY A 85 -13.56 -3.55 19.56
CA GLY A 85 -14.46 -2.67 20.30
C GLY A 85 -14.98 -3.27 21.62
N PHE A 86 -16.25 -3.02 21.96
CA PHE A 86 -16.84 -3.49 23.21
C PHE A 86 -18.37 -3.71 23.11
N LEU A 87 -18.89 -4.59 23.96
CA LEU A 87 -20.32 -4.82 24.16
C LEU A 87 -20.81 -4.01 25.35
N TYR A 88 -21.93 -3.33 25.18
CA TYR A 88 -22.70 -2.67 26.23
C TYR A 88 -24.01 -3.42 26.43
N THR A 89 -24.33 -3.77 27.68
CA THR A 89 -25.53 -4.56 28.02
C THR A 89 -26.32 -3.95 29.15
N CYS A 90 -27.62 -4.18 29.10
CA CYS A 90 -28.59 -3.72 30.08
C CYS A 90 -29.62 -4.81 30.38
N TYR A 91 -29.80 -5.13 31.66
CA TYR A 91 -30.88 -6.02 32.10
C TYR A 91 -32.19 -5.26 32.33
N LYS A 92 -33.25 -5.72 31.65
CA LYS A 92 -34.62 -5.27 31.82
C LYS A 92 -35.41 -6.26 32.68
N GLN A 93 -35.78 -5.81 33.87
CA GLN A 93 -36.47 -6.65 34.85
C GLN A 93 -37.92 -6.97 34.43
N GLU A 94 -38.60 -6.06 33.73
CA GLU A 94 -39.99 -6.23 33.28
C GLU A 94 -40.14 -7.34 32.23
N THR A 95 -39.23 -7.37 31.26
CA THR A 95 -39.21 -8.32 30.14
C THR A 95 -38.35 -9.56 30.42
N LYS A 96 -37.59 -9.58 31.53
CA LYS A 96 -36.64 -10.65 31.88
C LYS A 96 -35.66 -10.93 30.74
N SER A 97 -35.03 -9.86 30.26
CA SER A 97 -34.17 -9.89 29.08
C SER A 97 -32.96 -8.98 29.24
N ILE A 98 -31.93 -9.25 28.45
CA ILE A 98 -30.77 -8.37 28.30
C ILE A 98 -30.84 -7.71 26.93
N GLU A 99 -30.94 -6.39 26.91
CA GLU A 99 -30.69 -5.59 25.72
C GLU A 99 -29.20 -5.32 25.60
N TRP A 100 -28.71 -5.29 24.37
CA TRP A 100 -27.29 -5.14 24.10
C TRP A 100 -27.03 -4.29 22.87
N ILE A 101 -25.89 -3.59 22.89
CA ILE A 101 -25.37 -2.76 21.80
C ILE A 101 -23.87 -3.06 21.67
N THR A 102 -23.41 -3.38 20.46
CA THR A 102 -21.97 -3.49 20.17
C THR A 102 -21.44 -2.18 19.61
N TYR A 103 -20.32 -1.71 20.14
CA TYR A 103 -19.60 -0.52 19.71
C TYR A 103 -18.31 -0.90 18.97
N SER A 104 -17.94 -0.10 17.97
CA SER A 104 -16.66 -0.26 17.27
C SER A 104 -15.46 0.06 18.16
N ALA A 105 -14.26 -0.39 17.78
CA ALA A 105 -13.04 0.23 18.27
C ALA A 105 -12.97 1.71 17.81
N PRO A 106 -12.22 2.58 18.52
CA PRO A 106 -11.99 3.96 18.09
C PRO A 106 -11.38 3.99 16.68
N ASN A 107 -11.94 4.83 15.82
CA ASN A 107 -11.45 5.01 14.46
C ASN A 107 -10.09 5.73 14.46
N ILE A 108 -9.14 5.21 13.69
CA ILE A 108 -7.76 5.74 13.62
C ILE A 108 -7.71 7.17 13.05
N ILE A 109 -8.70 7.58 12.25
CA ILE A 109 -8.72 8.87 11.56
C ILE A 109 -9.27 9.99 12.45
N ASP A 110 -10.39 9.75 13.13
CA ASP A 110 -11.15 10.77 13.85
C ASP A 110 -11.41 10.42 15.33
N ASP A 111 -10.81 9.34 15.83
CA ASP A 111 -10.94 8.83 17.21
C ASP A 111 -12.37 8.52 17.65
N SER A 112 -13.33 8.46 16.72
CA SER A 112 -14.75 8.24 17.01
C SER A 112 -15.08 6.76 17.25
N ILE A 113 -16.11 6.52 18.05
CA ILE A 113 -16.70 5.19 18.26
C ILE A 113 -18.13 5.23 17.73
N THR A 114 -18.52 4.18 16.99
CA THR A 114 -19.85 4.06 16.40
C THR A 114 -20.57 2.83 16.90
N GLU A 115 -21.88 2.95 17.12
CA GLU A 115 -22.76 1.79 17.30
C GLU A 115 -22.78 0.95 16.03
N LYS A 116 -22.58 -0.37 16.17
CA LYS A 116 -22.62 -1.30 15.04
C LYS A 116 -23.96 -2.01 14.95
N TYR A 117 -24.33 -2.70 16.01
CA TYR A 117 -25.49 -3.58 16.08
C TYR A 117 -26.11 -3.50 17.48
N SER A 118 -27.40 -3.82 17.55
CA SER A 118 -28.13 -3.94 18.81
C SER A 118 -29.13 -5.07 18.73
N GLY A 119 -29.56 -5.56 19.90
CA GLY A 119 -30.55 -6.62 19.99
C GLY A 119 -30.95 -6.91 21.43
N GLU A 120 -31.72 -7.97 21.60
CA GLU A 120 -32.26 -8.40 22.89
C GLU A 120 -32.17 -9.93 23.01
N ILE A 121 -31.80 -10.42 24.20
CA ILE A 121 -31.81 -11.84 24.54
C ILE A 121 -32.76 -12.03 25.73
N GLY A 122 -33.85 -12.76 25.51
CA GLY A 122 -34.89 -13.03 26.51
C GLY A 122 -34.62 -14.27 27.37
N ASN A 123 -35.59 -14.61 28.23
CA ASN A 123 -35.56 -15.75 29.16
C ASN A 123 -34.47 -15.69 30.24
N ILE A 124 -34.12 -14.48 30.68
CA ILE A 124 -33.12 -14.24 31.73
C ILE A 124 -33.87 -13.91 33.01
N THR A 125 -34.17 -14.93 33.80
CA THR A 125 -34.98 -14.75 35.03
C THR A 125 -34.18 -14.16 36.19
N ILE A 126 -32.87 -14.42 36.24
CA ILE A 126 -31.98 -14.02 37.33
C ILE A 126 -30.71 -13.44 36.72
N TYR A 127 -30.55 -12.11 36.77
CA TYR A 127 -29.36 -11.46 36.21
C TYR A 127 -28.07 -11.84 36.93
N ASP A 128 -28.11 -12.06 38.25
CA ASP A 128 -26.94 -12.45 39.06
C ASP A 128 -26.32 -13.80 38.63
N LEU A 129 -27.04 -14.58 37.82
CA LEU A 129 -26.56 -15.82 37.19
C LEU A 129 -26.08 -15.59 35.75
N THR A 130 -25.59 -14.39 35.43
CA THR A 130 -25.13 -14.04 34.08
C THR A 130 -23.62 -13.81 34.04
N ASN A 131 -22.94 -14.47 33.11
CA ASN A 131 -21.56 -14.20 32.75
C ASN A 131 -21.46 -13.77 31.29
N ILE A 132 -20.59 -12.79 30.99
CA ILE A 132 -20.43 -12.23 29.64
C ILE A 132 -18.94 -12.16 29.33
N PHE A 133 -18.54 -12.71 28.20
CA PHE A 133 -17.15 -12.76 27.75
C PHE A 133 -17.03 -12.59 26.23
N SER A 134 -15.84 -12.24 25.75
CA SER A 134 -15.53 -12.10 24.32
C SER A 134 -15.18 -13.43 23.67
N THR A 135 -15.61 -13.63 22.42
CA THR A 135 -15.28 -14.82 21.61
C THR A 135 -14.11 -14.56 20.67
N GLU A 136 -13.57 -15.62 20.07
CA GLU A 136 -12.43 -15.59 19.15
C GLU A 136 -12.72 -14.69 17.94
N ASP A 137 -13.92 -14.74 17.38
CA ASP A 137 -14.35 -13.99 16.19
C ASP A 137 -14.71 -12.52 16.45
N ARG A 138 -14.19 -11.91 17.52
CA ARG A 138 -14.54 -10.54 17.98
C ARG A 138 -16.02 -10.38 18.37
N GLY A 139 -16.75 -11.48 18.52
CA GLY A 139 -18.09 -11.52 19.08
C GLY A 139 -18.10 -11.57 20.60
N TYR A 140 -19.26 -11.92 21.15
CA TYR A 140 -19.50 -12.04 22.58
C TYR A 140 -20.39 -13.23 22.89
N SER A 141 -20.27 -13.76 24.10
CA SER A 141 -21.15 -14.78 24.64
C SER A 141 -21.80 -14.29 25.93
N ILE A 142 -23.10 -14.55 26.06
CA ILE A 142 -23.89 -14.30 27.27
C ILE A 142 -24.35 -15.67 27.78
N VAL A 143 -23.77 -16.08 28.90
CA VAL A 143 -24.12 -17.33 29.59
C VAL A 143 -25.03 -16.99 30.75
N THR A 144 -26.18 -17.67 30.83
CA THR A 144 -27.23 -17.40 31.81
C THR A 144 -27.66 -18.68 32.49
N GLY A 145 -27.80 -18.61 33.81
CA GLY A 145 -28.41 -19.66 34.63
C GLY A 145 -29.84 -19.31 35.02
N TYR A 146 -30.73 -20.30 35.03
CA TYR A 146 -32.07 -20.15 35.58
C TYR A 146 -32.54 -21.44 36.25
N PHE A 147 -33.55 -21.29 37.09
CA PHE A 147 -34.24 -22.39 37.74
C PHE A 147 -35.45 -22.77 36.90
N ASP A 148 -35.44 -23.98 36.34
CA ASP A 148 -36.53 -24.47 35.52
C ASP A 148 -37.53 -25.26 36.40
N ASN A 149 -38.70 -24.66 36.58
CA ASN A 149 -39.80 -25.19 37.36
C ASN A 149 -40.92 -25.61 36.40
N ILE A 150 -40.65 -26.60 35.55
CA ILE A 150 -41.66 -27.09 34.58
C ILE A 150 -42.88 -27.59 35.36
N ASP A 151 -44.04 -27.02 35.06
CA ASP A 151 -45.33 -27.26 35.69
C ASP A 151 -45.63 -28.77 35.91
N ASN A 152 -46.28 -29.06 37.03
CA ASN A 152 -46.67 -30.36 37.60
C ASN A 152 -47.47 -31.34 36.68
N VAL A 153 -47.58 -31.07 35.39
CA VAL A 153 -48.36 -31.87 34.42
C VAL A 153 -47.52 -33.01 33.80
N GLN A 154 -46.18 -32.94 33.85
CA GLN A 154 -45.27 -33.88 33.15
C GLN A 154 -44.40 -34.77 34.07
N ASN A 155 -44.56 -34.74 35.40
CA ASN A 155 -43.75 -35.55 36.35
C ASN A 155 -42.21 -35.38 36.21
N THR A 156 -41.73 -34.23 35.72
CA THR A 156 -40.30 -33.91 35.65
C THR A 156 -39.85 -33.18 36.92
N LEU A 157 -38.70 -33.57 37.48
CA LEU A 157 -38.13 -32.92 38.66
C LEU A 157 -37.61 -31.51 38.30
N PRO A 158 -37.72 -30.53 39.23
CA PRO A 158 -37.16 -29.20 38.99
C PRO A 158 -35.64 -29.28 38.85
N GLN A 159 -35.08 -28.46 37.96
CA GLN A 159 -33.66 -28.51 37.58
C GLN A 159 -33.05 -27.12 37.45
N TRP A 160 -31.76 -27.01 37.82
CA TRP A 160 -30.91 -25.88 37.46
C TRP A 160 -30.48 -26.04 36.01
N VAL A 161 -30.59 -24.98 35.22
CA VAL A 161 -30.26 -24.96 33.81
C VAL A 161 -29.29 -23.80 33.53
N VAL A 162 -28.23 -24.08 32.77
CA VAL A 162 -27.31 -23.05 32.26
C VAL A 162 -27.31 -23.11 30.74
N THR A 163 -27.48 -21.94 30.13
CA THR A 163 -27.51 -21.78 28.68
C THR A 163 -26.53 -20.73 28.19
N ALA A 164 -26.04 -20.90 26.97
CA ALA A 164 -25.16 -19.95 26.29
C ALA A 164 -25.84 -19.36 25.04
N ASN A 165 -25.74 -18.05 24.89
CA ASN A 165 -26.13 -17.30 23.70
C ASN A 165 -24.90 -16.58 23.15
N PHE A 166 -24.75 -16.56 21.83
CA PHE A 166 -23.62 -15.94 21.15
C PHE A 166 -24.12 -14.77 20.31
N ILE A 167 -23.39 -13.65 20.37
CA ILE A 167 -23.52 -12.48 19.51
C ILE A 167 -22.31 -12.51 18.58
N THR A 168 -22.52 -12.80 17.30
CA THR A 168 -21.45 -12.84 16.31
C THR A 168 -21.03 -11.41 15.92
N ASN A 169 -19.85 -11.24 15.32
CA ASN A 169 -19.32 -9.94 14.93
C ASN A 169 -20.12 -9.22 13.81
N ASP A 170 -20.99 -9.93 13.09
CA ASP A 170 -21.99 -9.37 12.18
C ASP A 170 -23.33 -9.05 12.87
N GLY A 171 -23.40 -9.15 14.20
CA GLY A 171 -24.56 -8.77 15.01
C GLY A 171 -25.66 -9.84 15.09
N GLN A 172 -25.45 -11.04 14.56
CA GLN A 172 -26.44 -12.12 14.68
C GLN A 172 -26.38 -12.77 16.06
N THR A 173 -27.55 -13.15 16.57
CA THR A 173 -27.67 -13.93 17.80
C THR A 173 -27.85 -15.42 17.48
N LYS A 174 -27.09 -16.28 18.15
CA LYS A 174 -27.18 -17.75 18.05
C LYS A 174 -27.41 -18.34 19.44
N GLY A 175 -28.29 -19.32 19.57
CA GLY A 175 -28.70 -19.90 20.85
C GLY A 175 -30.23 -19.94 20.96
N SER A 176 -30.80 -20.22 22.14
CA SER A 176 -30.15 -20.52 23.42
C SER A 176 -29.71 -21.99 23.53
N TYR A 177 -28.42 -22.23 23.80
CA TYR A 177 -27.87 -23.59 23.87
C TYR A 177 -27.74 -24.09 25.30
N LEU A 178 -28.28 -25.26 25.61
CA LEU A 178 -28.10 -25.92 26.91
C LEU A 178 -26.67 -26.42 27.07
N ILE A 179 -25.94 -25.92 28.07
CA ILE A 179 -24.56 -26.33 28.37
C ILE A 179 -24.43 -27.09 29.70
N TYR A 180 -25.39 -26.92 30.61
CA TYR A 180 -25.43 -27.65 31.88
C TYR A 180 -26.85 -27.77 32.39
N SER A 181 -27.20 -28.93 32.96
CA SER A 181 -28.45 -29.13 33.68
C SER A 181 -28.27 -30.11 34.83
N GLN A 182 -28.85 -29.81 35.99
CA GLN A 182 -28.86 -30.75 37.13
C GLN A 182 -30.12 -30.62 37.97
N GLU A 183 -30.68 -31.76 38.38
CA GLU A 183 -31.84 -31.82 39.27
C GLU A 183 -31.56 -31.21 40.65
N VAL A 184 -32.57 -30.54 41.21
CA VAL A 184 -32.44 -29.68 42.41
C VAL A 184 -32.18 -30.44 43.70
N GLY A 185 -32.45 -31.76 43.74
CA GLY A 185 -32.39 -32.57 44.96
C GLY A 185 -31.09 -32.47 45.77
N THR A 186 -29.99 -32.02 45.16
CA THR A 186 -28.67 -31.85 45.77
C THR A 186 -28.13 -30.41 45.85
N ILE A 187 -28.71 -29.41 45.16
CA ILE A 187 -28.12 -28.06 45.00
C ILE A 187 -29.01 -26.97 45.60
N LYS A 188 -28.45 -26.17 46.51
CA LYS A 188 -29.13 -25.02 47.13
C LYS A 188 -28.95 -23.73 46.34
N THR A 189 -27.74 -23.48 45.84
CA THR A 189 -27.35 -22.25 45.16
C THR A 189 -26.49 -22.58 43.95
N LEU A 190 -26.71 -21.88 42.84
CA LEU A 190 -25.85 -21.90 41.65
C LEU A 190 -25.23 -20.51 41.48
N SER A 191 -24.01 -20.40 40.98
CA SER A 191 -23.47 -19.17 40.41
C SER A 191 -22.51 -19.46 39.26
N ILE A 192 -22.28 -18.47 38.39
CA ILE A 192 -21.42 -18.59 37.21
C ILE A 192 -20.24 -17.62 37.36
N PRO A 193 -19.28 -17.92 38.26
CA PRO A 193 -18.18 -17.02 38.58
C PRO A 193 -17.32 -16.68 37.36
N ARG A 194 -17.15 -17.61 36.40
CA ARG A 194 -16.33 -17.35 35.21
C ARG A 194 -16.81 -18.13 34.00
N CYS A 195 -16.84 -17.46 32.85
CA CYS A 195 -16.84 -18.08 31.53
C CYS A 195 -15.81 -17.35 30.66
N ASN A 196 -15.08 -18.09 29.82
CA ASN A 196 -14.13 -17.52 28.85
C ASN A 196 -13.80 -18.52 27.73
N ILE A 197 -12.96 -18.12 26.77
CA ILE A 197 -12.30 -19.01 25.81
C ILE A 197 -11.52 -20.11 26.58
N ALA A 198 -11.64 -21.34 26.11
CA ALA A 198 -10.95 -22.51 26.68
C ALA A 198 -9.53 -22.63 26.12
N TYR A 199 -8.56 -21.94 26.72
CA TYR A 199 -7.15 -21.92 26.25
C TYR A 199 -6.45 -23.29 26.31
N GLN A 200 -6.90 -24.21 27.16
CA GLN A 200 -6.38 -25.57 27.26
C GLN A 200 -6.84 -26.49 26.12
N LEU A 201 -7.93 -26.11 25.44
CA LEU A 201 -8.62 -26.88 24.38
C LEU A 201 -9.06 -25.89 23.28
N TYR A 202 -10.18 -26.15 22.60
CA TYR A 202 -10.83 -25.28 21.64
C TYR A 202 -12.27 -25.06 22.12
N GLY A 203 -12.86 -23.90 21.82
CA GLY A 203 -14.18 -23.52 22.32
C GLY A 203 -14.13 -22.73 23.62
N TYR A 204 -15.07 -22.99 24.52
CA TYR A 204 -15.34 -22.18 25.70
C TYR A 204 -15.37 -23.02 26.97
N SER A 205 -15.03 -22.39 28.09
CA SER A 205 -14.94 -23.01 29.41
C SER A 205 -15.66 -22.12 30.43
N CYS A 206 -16.60 -22.70 31.15
CA CYS A 206 -17.29 -22.07 32.27
C CYS A 206 -17.02 -22.82 33.58
N VAL A 207 -16.76 -22.06 34.64
CA VAL A 207 -16.74 -22.57 36.00
C VAL A 207 -18.05 -22.23 36.65
N LEU A 208 -18.77 -23.26 37.10
CA LEU A 208 -19.97 -23.14 37.88
C LEU A 208 -19.63 -23.39 39.35
N TYR A 209 -20.18 -22.58 40.24
CA TYR A 209 -20.14 -22.84 41.67
C TYR A 209 -21.52 -23.36 42.09
N ILE A 210 -21.54 -24.51 42.74
CA ILE A 210 -22.75 -25.08 43.31
C ILE A 210 -22.58 -25.25 44.81
N GLU A 211 -23.53 -24.71 45.55
CA GLU A 211 -23.59 -24.87 46.99
C GLU A 211 -24.40 -26.13 47.31
N THR A 212 -23.68 -27.19 47.72
CA THR A 212 -24.26 -28.43 48.25
C THR A 212 -23.96 -28.53 49.76
N ASN A 213 -23.72 -29.72 50.32
CA ASN A 213 -23.11 -29.86 51.65
C ASN A 213 -21.60 -29.53 51.63
N GLU A 214 -20.97 -29.59 50.45
CA GLU A 214 -19.57 -29.24 50.20
C GLU A 214 -19.50 -28.14 49.13
N ARG A 215 -18.52 -27.22 49.26
CA ARG A 215 -18.26 -26.16 48.26
C ARG A 215 -17.67 -26.80 47.00
N THR A 216 -18.51 -27.02 45.98
CA THR A 216 -18.14 -27.76 44.77
C THR A 216 -18.13 -26.83 43.55
N PHE A 217 -17.12 -27.01 42.71
CA PHE A 217 -16.98 -26.31 41.44
C PHE A 217 -17.12 -27.30 40.29
N ILE A 218 -17.63 -26.83 39.16
CA ILE A 218 -17.79 -27.62 37.95
C ILE A 218 -17.17 -26.86 36.80
N ASN A 219 -16.21 -27.47 36.11
CA ASN A 219 -15.76 -26.98 34.81
C ASN A 219 -16.66 -27.58 33.74
N VAL A 220 -17.13 -26.75 32.82
CA VAL A 220 -17.92 -27.15 31.66
C VAL A 220 -17.25 -26.58 30.42
N ASP A 221 -16.71 -27.46 29.58
CA ASP A 221 -16.13 -27.11 28.30
C ASP A 221 -17.16 -27.37 27.19
N PHE A 222 -17.36 -26.42 26.29
CA PHE A 222 -18.39 -26.47 25.24
C PHE A 222 -18.00 -25.67 23.99
N THR A 223 -18.72 -25.89 22.89
CA THR A 223 -18.49 -25.20 21.60
C THR A 223 -19.48 -24.08 21.34
N SER A 224 -19.24 -23.27 20.31
CA SER A 224 -20.12 -22.21 19.79
C SER A 224 -21.50 -22.69 19.32
N LYS A 225 -21.67 -24.00 19.16
CA LYS A 225 -22.94 -24.67 18.83
C LYS A 225 -23.61 -25.32 20.05
N GLY A 226 -23.07 -25.11 21.25
CA GLY A 226 -23.61 -25.66 22.49
C GLY A 226 -23.22 -27.10 22.78
N ALA A 227 -22.42 -27.77 21.93
CA ALA A 227 -22.00 -29.14 22.21
C ALA A 227 -21.03 -29.14 23.39
N VAL A 228 -21.40 -29.83 24.47
CA VAL A 228 -20.57 -30.03 25.67
C VAL A 228 -19.48 -31.05 25.36
N LEU A 229 -18.22 -30.64 25.54
CA LEU A 229 -17.03 -31.44 25.28
C LEU A 229 -16.58 -32.21 26.53
N ASN A 230 -16.59 -31.54 27.67
CA ASN A 230 -16.19 -32.11 28.96
C ASN A 230 -16.98 -31.43 30.09
N SER A 231 -17.23 -32.18 31.17
CA SER A 231 -17.75 -31.62 32.42
C SER A 231 -17.14 -32.34 33.61
N GLN A 232 -16.49 -31.60 34.49
CA GLN A 232 -15.77 -32.16 35.63
C GLN A 232 -16.03 -31.39 36.91
N MET A 233 -16.39 -32.13 37.96
CA MET A 233 -16.55 -31.57 39.31
C MET A 233 -15.23 -31.63 40.07
N PHE A 234 -14.93 -30.58 40.84
CA PHE A 234 -13.76 -30.51 41.70
C PHE A 234 -13.98 -29.61 42.92
N SER A 235 -13.08 -29.73 43.90
CA SER A 235 -13.08 -28.93 45.12
C SER A 235 -11.83 -28.07 45.22
N VAL A 236 -11.97 -26.84 45.73
CA VAL A 236 -10.84 -25.93 45.97
C VAL A 236 -10.52 -25.93 47.45
N SER A 237 -9.42 -26.59 47.82
CA SER A 237 -9.09 -26.84 49.24
C SER A 237 -8.89 -25.55 50.05
N GLN A 238 -8.38 -24.48 49.44
CA GLN A 238 -8.20 -23.19 50.12
C GLN A 238 -9.49 -22.46 50.45
N LEU A 239 -10.64 -22.89 49.91
CA LEU A 239 -11.96 -22.35 50.25
C LEU A 239 -12.67 -23.16 51.35
N ASN A 240 -12.02 -24.19 51.90
CA ASN A 240 -12.57 -24.96 53.03
C ASN A 240 -12.42 -24.22 54.37
N ASP A 241 -11.55 -23.21 54.45
CA ASP A 241 -11.42 -22.36 55.64
C ASP A 241 -12.56 -21.33 55.68
N VAL A 242 -13.26 -21.26 56.81
CA VAL A 242 -14.35 -20.31 57.07
C VAL A 242 -13.90 -18.85 56.99
N ASN A 243 -12.61 -18.56 57.20
CA ASN A 243 -12.03 -17.22 57.10
C ASN A 243 -11.67 -16.81 55.66
N THR A 244 -11.90 -17.71 54.70
CA THR A 244 -11.61 -17.47 53.28
C THR A 244 -12.91 -17.41 52.48
N GLN A 245 -12.95 -16.46 51.54
CA GLN A 245 -14.07 -16.29 50.62
C GLN A 245 -13.56 -16.23 49.20
N LEU A 246 -14.30 -16.84 48.27
CA LEU A 246 -14.06 -16.71 46.85
C LEU A 246 -14.32 -15.26 46.46
N TYR A 247 -13.32 -14.63 45.84
CA TYR A 247 -13.44 -13.27 45.34
C TYR A 247 -13.61 -13.23 43.82
N ASP A 248 -12.81 -14.01 43.10
CA ASP A 248 -12.81 -14.04 41.64
C ASP A 248 -12.15 -15.31 41.11
N ILE A 249 -12.38 -15.63 39.83
CA ILE A 249 -11.69 -16.70 39.11
C ILE A 249 -11.17 -16.12 37.80
N ARG A 250 -9.85 -16.19 37.60
CA ARG A 250 -9.18 -15.70 36.38
C ARG A 250 -8.67 -16.87 35.55
N ASN A 251 -8.86 -16.82 34.24
CA ASN A 251 -8.28 -17.81 33.33
C ASN A 251 -6.77 -17.60 33.20
N LEU A 252 -6.04 -18.69 32.98
CA LEU A 252 -4.67 -18.67 32.48
C LEU A 252 -4.69 -18.87 30.96
N TYR A 253 -3.78 -18.21 30.26
CA TYR A 253 -3.71 -18.23 28.80
C TYR A 253 -2.97 -19.45 28.25
N LYS A 254 -2.28 -20.19 29.11
CA LYS A 254 -1.71 -21.52 28.81
C LYS A 254 -2.55 -22.65 29.41
N GLY A 255 -3.84 -22.39 29.60
CA GLY A 255 -4.79 -23.29 30.25
C GLY A 255 -4.67 -23.34 31.78
N GLY A 256 -5.71 -23.82 32.43
CA GLY A 256 -5.88 -23.73 33.88
C GLY A 256 -6.44 -22.38 34.32
N GLU A 257 -6.55 -22.19 35.63
CA GLU A 257 -7.32 -21.11 36.24
C GLU A 257 -6.73 -20.69 37.57
N VAL A 258 -6.88 -19.42 37.95
CA VAL A 258 -6.48 -18.88 39.24
C VAL A 258 -7.71 -18.53 40.05
N PHE A 259 -7.91 -19.25 41.15
CA PHE A 259 -8.90 -18.94 42.17
C PHE A 259 -8.34 -17.86 43.09
N VAL A 260 -8.96 -16.68 43.06
CA VAL A 260 -8.59 -15.56 43.92
C VAL A 260 -9.50 -15.57 45.13
N ILE A 261 -8.90 -15.69 46.30
CA ILE A 261 -9.59 -15.68 47.59
C ILE A 261 -9.20 -14.44 48.38
N THR A 262 -10.07 -14.04 49.28
CA THR A 262 -9.79 -12.99 50.27
C THR A 262 -9.68 -13.58 51.66
N THR A 263 -8.70 -13.11 52.42
CA THR A 263 -8.51 -13.46 53.83
C THR A 263 -9.20 -12.44 54.75
N SER A 264 -9.24 -12.71 56.07
CA SER A 264 -9.78 -11.82 57.09
C SER A 264 -9.21 -10.39 57.04
N ASP A 265 -7.97 -10.25 56.58
CA ASP A 265 -7.25 -8.98 56.50
C ASP A 265 -7.58 -8.21 55.21
N ASN A 266 -8.60 -8.64 54.45
CA ASN A 266 -8.99 -8.11 53.15
C ASN A 266 -7.92 -8.15 52.05
N ASN A 267 -6.82 -8.86 52.27
CA ASN A 267 -5.80 -9.09 51.25
C ASN A 267 -6.25 -10.18 50.25
N ILE A 268 -5.70 -10.17 49.03
CA ILE A 268 -5.99 -11.17 48.01
C ILE A 268 -4.87 -12.21 47.91
N SER A 269 -5.23 -13.45 47.65
CA SER A 269 -4.31 -14.55 47.36
C SER A 269 -4.87 -15.42 46.26
N GLY A 270 -4.03 -15.81 45.31
CA GLY A 270 -4.40 -16.56 44.12
C GLY A 270 -3.78 -17.94 44.12
N PHE A 271 -4.58 -18.93 43.75
CA PHE A 271 -4.22 -20.34 43.69
C PHE A 271 -4.52 -20.89 42.31
N ALA A 272 -3.48 -21.37 41.63
CA ALA A 272 -3.58 -21.94 40.29
C ALA A 272 -4.04 -23.40 40.36
N TYR A 273 -5.05 -23.72 39.56
CA TYR A 273 -5.64 -25.04 39.40
C TYR A 273 -5.65 -25.42 37.92
N SER A 274 -5.63 -26.72 37.62
CA SER A 274 -5.94 -27.22 36.28
C SER A 274 -7.45 -27.19 36.04
N ASN A 275 -7.85 -27.32 34.77
CA ASN A 275 -9.27 -27.41 34.41
C ASN A 275 -9.97 -28.63 35.04
N ASP A 276 -9.20 -29.68 35.34
CA ASP A 276 -9.65 -30.90 36.01
C ASP A 276 -9.67 -30.76 37.55
N GLY A 277 -9.32 -29.58 38.08
CA GLY A 277 -9.32 -29.29 39.51
C GLY A 277 -8.08 -29.73 40.28
N MET A 278 -6.96 -30.00 39.59
CA MET A 278 -5.69 -30.32 40.25
C MET A 278 -4.98 -29.04 40.69
N TYR A 279 -4.69 -28.91 41.99
CA TYR A 279 -3.91 -27.79 42.50
C TYR A 279 -2.47 -27.83 41.97
N ASN A 280 -1.98 -26.69 41.48
CA ASN A 280 -0.60 -26.55 41.03
C ASN A 280 0.26 -25.78 42.05
N SER A 281 -0.01 -24.49 42.19
CA SER A 281 0.81 -23.57 42.98
C SER A 281 0.04 -22.29 43.33
N THR A 282 0.64 -21.41 44.13
CA THR A 282 0.14 -20.05 44.32
C THR A 282 0.69 -19.12 43.23
N TRP A 283 -0.02 -18.03 42.94
CA TRP A 283 0.49 -16.97 42.07
C TRP A 283 1.75 -16.25 42.60
N ALA A 284 2.17 -16.54 43.84
CA ALA A 284 3.42 -16.10 44.47
C ALA A 284 3.70 -14.59 44.42
N LEU A 285 2.66 -13.75 44.50
CA LEU A 285 2.86 -12.33 44.74
C LEU A 285 3.59 -12.11 46.10
N PRO A 286 4.57 -11.20 46.19
CA PRO A 286 5.36 -10.99 47.42
C PRO A 286 4.52 -10.65 48.67
N ASN A 287 4.86 -11.24 49.82
CA ASN A 287 4.09 -11.10 51.05
C ASN A 287 4.33 -9.80 51.84
N ASN A 288 5.25 -8.94 51.39
CA ASN A 288 5.58 -7.65 52.02
C ASN A 288 4.64 -6.50 51.63
N TYR A 289 3.57 -6.82 50.89
CA TYR A 289 2.60 -5.88 50.35
C TYR A 289 1.17 -6.24 50.78
N THR A 290 0.33 -5.22 50.91
CA THR A 290 -1.12 -5.39 51.00
C THR A 290 -1.74 -5.04 49.65
N TYR A 291 -2.38 -6.01 49.01
CA TYR A 291 -2.91 -5.85 47.65
C TYR A 291 -4.33 -5.32 47.67
N THR A 292 -4.63 -4.40 46.75
CA THR A 292 -5.99 -3.89 46.58
C THR A 292 -6.85 -4.96 45.92
N ARG A 293 -8.00 -5.28 46.51
CA ARG A 293 -8.97 -6.22 45.91
C ARG A 293 -9.50 -5.76 44.54
N LYS A 294 -9.42 -4.46 44.23
CA LYS A 294 -10.06 -3.89 43.03
C LYS A 294 -9.23 -4.02 41.75
N ILE A 295 -7.90 -4.06 41.82
CA ILE A 295 -7.05 -3.89 40.63
C ILE A 295 -5.90 -4.91 40.59
N TYR A 296 -6.09 -5.95 39.78
CA TYR A 296 -5.10 -6.98 39.44
C TYR A 296 -5.46 -7.64 38.11
N GLY A 297 -4.53 -8.41 37.55
CA GLY A 297 -4.75 -9.14 36.31
C GLY A 297 -3.67 -10.18 36.03
N ILE A 298 -3.86 -10.87 34.91
CA ILE A 298 -2.96 -11.89 34.39
C ILE A 298 -2.69 -11.55 32.93
N ASN A 299 -1.42 -11.48 32.56
CA ASN A 299 -0.97 -11.26 31.19
C ASN A 299 -1.04 -12.55 30.36
N THR A 300 -0.92 -12.44 29.04
CA THR A 300 -0.99 -13.58 28.10
C THR A 300 0.12 -14.61 28.28
N ASP A 301 1.24 -14.24 28.90
CA ASP A 301 2.34 -15.12 29.28
C ASP A 301 2.14 -15.77 30.67
N ASN A 302 0.97 -15.59 31.29
CA ASN A 302 0.63 -15.94 32.67
C ASN A 302 1.40 -15.13 33.75
N THR A 303 2.04 -14.01 33.41
CA THR A 303 2.57 -13.09 34.42
C THR A 303 1.43 -12.44 35.19
N VAL A 304 1.44 -12.59 36.51
CA VAL A 304 0.43 -12.01 37.40
C VAL A 304 0.87 -10.61 37.81
N TRP A 305 -0.06 -9.67 37.86
CA TRP A 305 0.19 -8.32 38.34
C TRP A 305 -0.94 -7.84 39.26
N ALA A 306 -0.59 -7.04 40.26
CA ALA A 306 -1.55 -6.46 41.19
C ALA A 306 -1.08 -5.10 41.69
N ILE A 307 -2.02 -4.23 42.07
CA ILE A 307 -1.71 -2.96 42.74
C ILE A 307 -1.65 -3.19 44.25
N ALA A 308 -0.56 -2.74 44.86
CA ALA A 308 -0.30 -2.84 46.29
C ALA A 308 -0.10 -1.46 46.94
N ASP A 309 -0.46 -1.36 48.22
CA ASP A 309 -0.01 -0.28 49.11
C ASP A 309 1.40 -0.60 49.62
N LYS A 310 2.29 0.39 49.57
CA LYS A 310 3.73 0.24 49.87
C LYS A 310 4.04 0.09 51.36
N SER A 311 3.07 0.22 52.27
CA SER A 311 3.37 0.24 53.71
C SER A 311 2.68 -0.86 54.53
N ASN A 312 3.49 -1.77 55.07
CA ASN A 312 3.14 -2.54 56.30
C ASN A 312 3.28 -1.67 57.57
N ASN A 313 3.64 -0.38 57.43
CA ASN A 313 3.82 0.58 58.53
C ASN A 313 3.05 1.88 58.22
N ALA A 314 1.99 2.12 58.99
CA ALA A 314 0.91 3.09 58.80
C ALA A 314 1.29 4.60 58.80
N ILE A 315 2.34 5.05 58.10
CA ILE A 315 2.78 6.47 58.12
C ILE A 315 2.93 7.10 56.71
N ALA A 316 2.69 6.36 55.62
CA ALA A 316 2.65 6.95 54.28
C ALA A 316 1.46 6.43 53.46
N THR A 317 0.24 6.66 53.95
CA THR A 317 -0.98 6.55 53.15
C THR A 317 -0.82 7.42 51.91
N ASN A 318 -0.92 6.84 50.70
CA ASN A 318 -0.92 7.46 49.35
C ASN A 318 0.22 7.02 48.38
N GLN A 319 0.96 5.94 48.64
CA GLN A 319 1.88 5.38 47.65
C GLN A 319 1.44 3.97 47.21
N TRP A 320 0.84 3.88 46.02
CA TRP A 320 0.56 2.61 45.34
C TRP A 320 1.73 2.21 44.43
N THR A 321 1.93 0.90 44.27
CA THR A 321 2.90 0.34 43.31
C THR A 321 2.27 -0.84 42.59
N ILE A 322 2.70 -1.07 41.35
CA ILE A 322 2.38 -2.31 40.63
C ILE A 322 3.42 -3.35 40.99
N VAL A 323 2.97 -4.53 41.37
CA VAL A 323 3.81 -5.68 41.74
C VAL A 323 3.51 -6.80 40.77
N TYR A 324 4.54 -7.51 40.35
CA TYR A 324 4.46 -8.59 39.37
C TYR A 324 4.95 -9.91 39.97
N SER A 325 4.45 -11.02 39.44
CA SER A 325 4.95 -12.37 39.70
C SER A 325 4.96 -13.19 38.42
N THR A 326 6.08 -13.85 38.16
CA THR A 326 6.29 -14.72 36.99
C THR A 326 6.13 -16.20 37.33
N ALA A 327 5.68 -16.53 38.55
CA ALA A 327 5.63 -17.92 39.04
C ALA A 327 4.77 -18.86 38.18
N LEU A 328 3.76 -18.33 37.48
CA LEU A 328 2.85 -19.11 36.63
C LEU A 328 3.25 -19.13 35.15
N THR A 329 4.36 -18.49 34.76
CA THR A 329 4.78 -18.38 33.33
C THR A 329 5.16 -19.71 32.69
N THR A 330 5.59 -20.68 33.51
CA THR A 330 5.95 -22.05 33.07
C THR A 330 4.81 -23.04 33.25
N TYR A 331 3.73 -22.65 33.93
CA TYR A 331 2.57 -23.51 34.12
C TYR A 331 1.70 -23.53 32.86
N SER A 332 1.42 -24.73 32.36
CA SER A 332 0.62 -24.98 31.16
C SER A 332 -0.15 -26.28 31.36
N THR A 333 -1.41 -26.29 30.94
CA THR A 333 -2.26 -27.52 30.88
C THR A 333 -2.60 -27.92 29.45
N VAL A 334 -2.06 -27.19 28.47
CA VAL A 334 -2.20 -27.50 27.05
C VAL A 334 -1.45 -28.80 26.73
N LEU A 335 -2.18 -29.79 26.21
CA LEU A 335 -1.57 -31.03 25.73
C LEU A 335 -0.74 -30.75 24.48
N GLY A 336 0.56 -31.04 24.53
CA GLY A 336 1.46 -30.85 23.39
C GLY A 336 2.02 -29.45 23.25
N ASP A 337 2.19 -28.71 24.36
CA ASP A 337 2.89 -27.41 24.40
C ASP A 337 4.31 -27.52 23.81
N ALA A 338 4.39 -27.38 22.49
CA ALA A 338 5.62 -27.29 21.72
C ALA A 338 6.23 -25.88 21.81
N GLY A 339 5.88 -25.11 22.85
CA GLY A 339 6.25 -23.71 23.04
C GLY A 339 5.31 -22.73 22.34
N TYR A 340 4.09 -23.14 22.00
CA TYR A 340 3.07 -22.30 21.36
C TYR A 340 2.09 -21.75 22.39
N SER A 341 1.60 -20.53 22.18
CA SER A 341 0.57 -19.96 23.09
C SER A 341 -0.84 -20.47 22.78
N SER A 342 -0.99 -21.25 21.71
CA SER A 342 -2.24 -21.87 21.26
C SER A 342 -2.21 -23.39 21.43
N SER A 343 -3.30 -23.93 21.95
CA SER A 343 -3.62 -25.36 22.01
C SER A 343 -3.90 -25.99 20.64
N SER A 344 -4.16 -25.17 19.62
CA SER A 344 -4.62 -25.64 18.31
C SER A 344 -3.48 -25.83 17.31
N ILE A 345 -2.30 -25.25 17.56
CA ILE A 345 -1.15 -25.25 16.64
C ILE A 345 -0.14 -26.32 17.06
N LEU A 346 0.18 -27.21 16.12
CA LEU A 346 1.17 -28.28 16.30
C LEU A 346 2.58 -27.83 15.91
N SER A 347 2.71 -27.10 14.80
CA SER A 347 4.00 -26.57 14.32
C SER A 347 3.85 -25.41 13.35
N ILE A 348 4.89 -24.57 13.27
CA ILE A 348 4.99 -23.45 12.33
C ILE A 348 6.35 -23.45 11.62
N ILE A 349 6.35 -23.07 10.34
CA ILE A 349 7.55 -22.91 9.51
C ILE A 349 7.42 -21.57 8.76
N PRO A 350 8.39 -20.66 8.88
CA PRO A 350 9.58 -20.71 9.74
C PRO A 350 9.22 -20.75 11.25
N GLY A 351 10.06 -21.44 12.03
CA GLY A 351 9.87 -21.60 13.47
C GLY A 351 10.06 -20.30 14.27
N LYS A 352 9.72 -20.32 15.56
CA LYS A 352 9.92 -19.16 16.46
C LYS A 352 11.39 -18.76 16.51
N ASN A 353 11.66 -17.47 16.36
CA ASN A 353 12.99 -16.86 16.36
C ASN A 353 13.92 -17.40 15.25
N ALA A 354 13.37 -17.99 14.19
CA ALA A 354 14.16 -18.46 13.07
C ALA A 354 14.76 -17.28 12.28
N VAL A 355 15.97 -17.49 11.76
CA VAL A 355 16.61 -16.57 10.82
C VAL A 355 16.34 -17.06 9.40
N THR A 356 15.72 -16.21 8.59
CA THR A 356 15.26 -16.48 7.22
C THR A 356 15.97 -15.58 6.21
N THR A 357 15.77 -15.84 4.93
CA THR A 357 16.30 -15.00 3.85
C THR A 357 15.33 -13.84 3.53
N PRO A 358 15.82 -12.67 3.02
CA PRO A 358 15.00 -11.51 2.66
C PRO A 358 14.03 -11.68 1.46
N ASP A 359 13.56 -12.89 1.21
CA ASP A 359 12.71 -13.34 0.10
C ASP A 359 11.79 -14.51 0.50
N LEU A 360 11.57 -14.71 1.82
CA LEU A 360 10.65 -15.71 2.32
C LEU A 360 9.28 -15.57 1.64
N ASN A 361 8.93 -16.55 0.83
CA ASN A 361 7.74 -16.55 -0.02
C ASN A 361 6.63 -17.49 0.49
N GLN A 362 6.85 -18.18 1.62
CA GLN A 362 5.88 -19.12 2.15
C GLN A 362 5.95 -19.24 3.68
N ILE A 363 4.78 -19.31 4.31
CA ILE A 363 4.60 -19.73 5.71
C ILE A 363 3.75 -20.99 5.72
N THR A 364 4.11 -21.96 6.56
CA THR A 364 3.32 -23.19 6.77
C THR A 364 2.94 -23.31 8.23
N ILE A 365 1.66 -23.58 8.50
CA ILE A 365 1.11 -23.79 9.84
C ILE A 365 0.44 -25.17 9.84
N THR A 366 0.78 -26.00 10.83
CA THR A 366 0.15 -27.30 11.04
C THR A 366 -0.68 -27.24 12.30
N TYR A 367 -1.96 -27.58 12.20
CA TYR A 367 -2.90 -27.64 13.33
C TYR A 367 -2.96 -29.06 13.91
N VAL A 368 -3.35 -29.16 15.19
CA VAL A 368 -3.61 -30.44 15.87
C VAL A 368 -4.84 -31.14 15.27
N MET A 369 -5.81 -30.36 14.76
CA MET A 369 -7.04 -30.89 14.17
C MET A 369 -6.81 -31.38 12.73
N ASN A 370 -7.37 -32.55 12.40
CA ASN A 370 -7.18 -33.20 11.09
C ASN A 370 -8.00 -32.58 9.93
N SER A 371 -9.01 -31.75 10.25
CA SER A 371 -9.87 -31.11 9.27
C SER A 371 -10.18 -29.68 9.71
N ILE A 372 -9.58 -28.71 9.01
CA ILE A 372 -9.80 -27.29 9.26
C ILE A 372 -10.35 -26.59 8.00
N GLU A 373 -11.10 -25.52 8.21
CA GLU A 373 -11.69 -24.69 7.18
C GLU A 373 -11.31 -23.22 7.41
N PRO A 374 -11.23 -22.38 6.35
CA PRO A 374 -10.97 -20.96 6.52
C PRO A 374 -12.14 -20.27 7.22
N SER A 375 -11.86 -19.39 8.19
CA SER A 375 -12.87 -18.62 8.91
C SER A 375 -12.76 -17.12 8.58
N THR A 376 -12.83 -16.20 9.53
CA THR A 376 -12.93 -14.74 9.30
C THR A 376 -11.66 -13.95 9.61
N GLY A 377 -10.70 -14.58 10.27
CA GLY A 377 -9.48 -13.94 10.74
C GLY A 377 -8.43 -13.69 9.67
N TYR A 378 -7.35 -13.06 10.12
CA TYR A 378 -6.22 -12.64 9.29
C TYR A 378 -4.90 -13.18 9.83
N ILE A 379 -3.94 -13.35 8.93
CA ILE A 379 -2.52 -13.37 9.28
C ILE A 379 -1.99 -11.96 9.06
N THR A 380 -1.51 -11.34 10.13
CA THR A 380 -0.85 -10.03 10.07
C THR A 380 0.65 -10.24 10.19
N ILE A 381 1.41 -9.73 9.22
CA ILE A 381 2.87 -9.67 9.31
C ILE A 381 3.23 -8.22 9.54
N SER A 382 3.93 -7.94 10.63
CA SER A 382 4.48 -6.62 10.94
C SER A 382 6.00 -6.69 11.08
N GLN A 383 6.66 -5.57 10.82
CA GLN A 383 8.07 -5.40 11.09
C GLN A 383 8.23 -4.69 12.44
N LYS A 384 9.04 -5.30 13.32
CA LYS A 384 9.31 -4.79 14.65
C LYS A 384 10.08 -3.48 14.58
N ASN A 385 9.64 -2.49 15.34
CA ASN A 385 10.29 -1.19 15.40
C ASN A 385 11.40 -1.19 16.48
N ALA A 386 12.60 -0.72 16.15
CA ALA A 386 13.74 -0.78 17.07
C ALA A 386 13.71 0.31 18.15
N ASN A 387 12.98 1.41 17.93
CA ASN A 387 13.04 2.63 18.75
C ASN A 387 11.72 2.89 19.51
N GLU A 388 11.13 1.87 20.14
CA GLU A 388 9.93 1.98 21.00
C GLU A 388 8.74 2.72 20.34
N GLY A 389 8.42 2.33 19.10
CA GLY A 389 7.21 2.78 18.37
C GLY A 389 6.31 1.60 17.98
N ASP A 390 5.13 1.88 17.40
CA ASP A 390 4.26 0.82 16.87
C ASP A 390 4.99 -0.01 15.81
N ASP A 391 4.73 -1.32 15.80
CA ASP A 391 5.22 -2.22 14.76
C ASP A 391 4.57 -1.86 13.41
N LEU A 392 5.38 -1.86 12.35
CA LEU A 392 4.88 -1.52 11.01
C LEU A 392 4.19 -2.74 10.40
N ILE A 393 2.87 -2.68 10.22
CA ILE A 393 2.14 -3.71 9.46
C ILE A 393 2.64 -3.72 8.01
N ARG A 394 3.11 -4.87 7.52
CA ARG A 394 3.53 -5.10 6.14
C ARG A 394 2.41 -5.65 5.28
N ILE A 395 1.62 -6.58 5.83
CA ILE A 395 0.48 -7.18 5.14
C ILE A 395 -0.51 -7.79 6.13
N LYS A 396 -1.79 -7.79 5.74
CA LYS A 396 -2.87 -8.58 6.35
C LYS A 396 -3.45 -9.53 5.30
N ILE A 397 -3.36 -10.82 5.57
CA ILE A 397 -3.79 -11.89 4.65
C ILE A 397 -5.06 -12.53 5.22
N PRO A 398 -6.23 -12.37 4.56
CA PRO A 398 -7.46 -12.99 5.03
C PRO A 398 -7.44 -14.51 4.84
N ALA A 399 -8.10 -15.25 5.73
CA ALA A 399 -8.27 -16.69 5.58
C ALA A 399 -9.10 -17.09 4.34
N LYS A 400 -10.17 -16.33 4.06
CA LYS A 400 -11.03 -16.49 2.89
C LYS A 400 -10.55 -15.56 1.79
N SER A 401 -10.28 -16.12 0.62
CA SER A 401 -9.87 -15.33 -0.53
C SER A 401 -11.04 -14.50 -1.10
N PRO A 402 -10.78 -13.27 -1.58
CA PRO A 402 -11.82 -12.44 -2.17
C PRO A 402 -12.47 -13.12 -3.39
N PRO A 403 -13.76 -12.86 -3.68
CA PRO A 403 -14.50 -13.61 -4.70
C PRO A 403 -14.04 -13.45 -6.16
N ILE A 404 -13.05 -12.61 -6.49
CA ILE A 404 -12.75 -12.25 -7.89
C ILE A 404 -11.24 -12.15 -8.16
N GLY A 405 -10.74 -13.08 -8.98
CA GLY A 405 -9.53 -12.92 -9.80
C GLY A 405 -8.18 -12.81 -9.09
N THR A 406 -8.14 -12.92 -7.76
CA THR A 406 -6.90 -12.89 -6.97
C THR A 406 -6.39 -14.31 -6.74
N VAL A 407 -5.08 -14.51 -6.82
CA VAL A 407 -4.45 -15.78 -6.43
C VAL A 407 -4.78 -16.03 -4.96
N ASN A 408 -5.31 -17.21 -4.61
CA ASN A 408 -5.49 -17.59 -3.21
C ASN A 408 -4.11 -17.65 -2.55
N ASN A 409 -3.78 -16.62 -1.75
CA ASN A 409 -2.55 -16.62 -0.96
C ASN A 409 -2.59 -17.69 0.14
N VAL A 410 -3.75 -18.28 0.44
CA VAL A 410 -3.92 -19.30 1.48
C VAL A 410 -4.48 -20.59 0.87
N ILE A 411 -3.78 -21.70 1.07
CA ILE A 411 -4.18 -23.05 0.67
C ILE A 411 -4.30 -23.89 1.94
N ILE A 412 -5.45 -24.53 2.13
CA ILE A 412 -5.74 -25.37 3.29
C ILE A 412 -5.96 -26.81 2.83
N HIS A 413 -5.17 -27.75 3.37
CA HIS A 413 -5.28 -29.18 3.10
C HIS A 413 -5.19 -29.98 4.40
N GLY A 414 -6.29 -30.61 4.81
CA GLY A 414 -6.36 -31.41 6.03
C GLY A 414 -6.11 -30.55 7.27
N SER A 415 -4.97 -30.75 7.93
CA SER A 415 -4.50 -29.98 9.09
C SER A 415 -3.49 -28.88 8.75
N VAL A 416 -3.09 -28.76 7.48
CA VAL A 416 -1.99 -27.89 7.05
C VAL A 416 -2.51 -26.67 6.30
N VAL A 417 -2.10 -25.49 6.74
CA VAL A 417 -2.28 -24.22 6.05
C VAL A 417 -0.94 -23.82 5.42
N LYS A 418 -0.95 -23.55 4.12
CA LYS A 418 0.15 -22.96 3.39
C LYS A 418 -0.23 -21.56 2.93
N VAL A 419 0.58 -20.59 3.32
CA VAL A 419 0.40 -19.19 2.96
C VAL A 419 1.51 -18.80 2.00
N THR A 420 1.16 -18.48 0.76
CA THR A 420 2.08 -17.92 -0.22
C THR A 420 2.17 -16.42 0.01
N LEU A 421 3.39 -15.93 0.10
CA LEU A 421 3.72 -14.54 0.38
C LEU A 421 4.23 -13.87 -0.89
N GLU A 422 3.84 -12.63 -1.09
CA GLU A 422 4.32 -11.81 -2.19
C GLU A 422 5.73 -11.28 -1.91
N ASP A 423 6.54 -11.09 -2.96
CA ASP A 423 7.86 -10.45 -2.80
C ASP A 423 7.71 -9.05 -2.22
N GLY A 424 8.63 -8.68 -1.32
CA GLY A 424 8.65 -7.35 -0.70
C GLY A 424 8.14 -7.29 0.74
N ILE A 425 7.62 -8.40 1.30
CA ILE A 425 7.15 -8.46 2.70
C ILE A 425 8.34 -8.52 3.67
N PHE A 426 9.30 -9.41 3.41
CA PHE A 426 10.54 -9.60 4.20
C PHE A 426 11.71 -8.89 3.52
N ASP A 427 11.55 -7.62 3.17
CA ASP A 427 12.47 -6.92 2.26
C ASP A 427 13.69 -6.25 2.90
N ARG A 428 13.74 -6.16 4.24
CA ARG A 428 14.87 -5.60 4.95
C ARG A 428 15.83 -6.69 5.39
N GLU A 429 17.12 -6.38 5.35
CA GLU A 429 18.14 -7.21 5.97
C GLU A 429 18.26 -6.89 7.46
N ASN A 430 18.66 -7.88 8.27
CA ASN A 430 18.86 -7.73 9.71
C ASN A 430 17.65 -7.13 10.48
N ALA A 431 16.44 -7.33 9.96
CA ALA A 431 15.20 -6.89 10.59
C ALA A 431 14.47 -8.06 11.27
N THR A 432 13.72 -7.74 12.32
CA THR A 432 12.81 -8.68 12.98
C THR A 432 11.38 -8.37 12.56
N TYR A 433 10.64 -9.42 12.23
CA TYR A 433 9.24 -9.38 11.84
C TYR A 433 8.42 -10.21 12.83
N ILE A 434 7.21 -9.74 13.13
CA ILE A 434 6.24 -10.43 13.96
C ILE A 434 5.14 -10.96 13.03
N ILE A 435 4.94 -12.27 13.04
CA ILE A 435 3.83 -12.92 12.35
C ILE A 435 2.78 -13.24 13.41
N LYS A 436 1.58 -12.70 13.24
CA LYS A 436 0.43 -12.92 14.11
C LYS A 436 -0.70 -13.58 13.34
N ILE A 437 -1.21 -14.68 13.86
CA ILE A 437 -2.44 -15.35 13.40
C ILE A 437 -3.55 -14.94 14.36
N ASP A 438 -4.67 -14.43 13.84
CA ASP A 438 -5.85 -14.13 14.67
C ASP A 438 -6.55 -15.43 15.14
N ASP A 439 -7.14 -15.39 16.35
CA ASP A 439 -8.06 -16.43 16.81
C ASP A 439 -9.35 -16.26 16.00
N ASP A 440 -9.74 -17.23 15.16
CA ASP A 440 -10.69 -17.13 14.03
C ASP A 440 -10.08 -17.09 12.63
N PHE A 441 -8.77 -17.26 12.46
CA PHE A 441 -8.21 -17.46 11.12
C PHE A 441 -8.72 -18.77 10.47
N VAL A 442 -8.79 -19.85 11.24
CA VAL A 442 -9.39 -21.12 10.81
C VAL A 442 -10.41 -21.62 11.84
N GLN A 443 -11.28 -22.51 11.39
CA GLN A 443 -12.25 -23.21 12.22
C GLN A 443 -12.15 -24.73 12.03
N ALA A 444 -12.58 -25.48 13.04
CA ALA A 444 -12.83 -26.91 12.95
C ALA A 444 -14.27 -27.20 13.40
N ASN A 445 -15.05 -27.90 12.57
CA ASN A 445 -16.46 -28.22 12.83
C ASN A 445 -17.35 -26.99 13.16
N GLY A 446 -16.98 -25.80 12.68
CA GLY A 446 -17.64 -24.52 12.97
C GLY A 446 -17.28 -23.87 14.31
N GLN A 447 -16.25 -24.36 15.01
CA GLN A 447 -15.62 -23.68 16.14
C GLN A 447 -14.33 -23.01 15.67
N ASN A 448 -14.19 -21.71 15.94
CA ASN A 448 -12.97 -20.96 15.65
C ASN A 448 -11.83 -21.46 16.53
N LEU A 449 -10.63 -21.51 15.96
CA LEU A 449 -9.42 -21.96 16.64
C LEU A 449 -8.55 -20.76 17.05
N ILE A 450 -7.82 -20.94 18.16
CA ILE A 450 -6.92 -19.94 18.73
C ILE A 450 -5.66 -19.82 17.88
N GLY A 451 -5.26 -18.59 17.53
CA GLY A 451 -4.05 -18.26 16.78
C GLY A 451 -2.81 -18.16 17.67
N ASP A 452 -1.66 -17.79 17.09
CA ASP A 452 -0.43 -17.53 17.85
C ASP A 452 0.34 -16.38 17.19
N SER A 453 1.33 -15.85 17.90
CA SER A 453 2.24 -14.80 17.43
C SER A 453 3.68 -15.21 17.67
N TRP A 454 4.55 -15.00 16.68
CA TRP A 454 5.98 -15.27 16.81
C TRP A 454 6.85 -14.32 16.01
N GLU A 455 8.12 -14.25 16.41
CA GLU A 455 9.14 -13.44 15.75
C GLU A 455 9.97 -14.28 14.78
N VAL A 456 10.36 -13.68 13.66
CA VAL A 456 11.33 -14.19 12.69
C VAL A 456 12.27 -13.06 12.30
N SER A 457 13.53 -13.38 12.05
CA SER A 457 14.54 -12.39 11.63
C SER A 457 15.07 -12.70 10.25
N THR A 458 15.57 -11.69 9.55
CA THR A 458 16.20 -11.83 8.23
C THR A 458 17.72 -11.75 8.33
N ALA A 459 18.47 -12.64 7.67
CA ALA A 459 19.93 -12.58 7.60
C ALA A 459 20.44 -11.42 6.73
N SER A 460 21.69 -10.99 6.95
CA SER A 460 22.38 -10.00 6.13
C SER A 460 23.18 -10.62 4.98
N GLY A 461 23.45 -9.84 3.92
CA GLY A 461 24.36 -10.19 2.84
C GLY A 461 23.75 -10.98 1.68
N TYR A 462 22.42 -11.01 1.55
CA TYR A 462 21.73 -11.73 0.48
C TYR A 462 21.40 -10.84 -0.72
N ARG A 463 21.19 -9.52 -0.53
CA ARG A 463 20.93 -8.61 -1.64
C ARG A 463 22.19 -7.87 -2.08
N LYS A 464 22.57 -8.07 -3.34
CA LYS A 464 23.35 -7.06 -4.06
C LYS A 464 22.39 -5.94 -4.42
N ASN A 465 22.52 -4.78 -3.77
CA ASN A 465 21.79 -3.59 -4.22
C ASN A 465 22.15 -3.34 -5.68
N GLU A 466 21.17 -3.45 -6.57
CA GLU A 466 21.32 -2.96 -7.93
C GLU A 466 21.51 -1.44 -7.84
N PRO A 467 22.64 -0.89 -8.32
CA PRO A 467 22.89 0.54 -8.20
C PRO A 467 21.94 1.32 -9.11
N GLY A 468 21.23 2.30 -8.56
CA GLY A 468 20.43 3.24 -9.36
C GLY A 468 19.17 3.77 -8.71
N ASP A 469 18.69 4.92 -9.19
CA ASP A 469 17.35 5.44 -8.86
C ASP A 469 16.28 4.66 -9.65
N ALA A 470 15.12 4.42 -9.05
CA ALA A 470 13.96 3.85 -9.71
C ALA A 470 12.89 4.92 -9.96
N ARG A 471 11.99 4.66 -10.92
CA ARG A 471 10.87 5.55 -11.25
C ARG A 471 9.57 4.77 -11.34
N ALA A 472 8.50 5.40 -10.88
CA ALA A 472 7.15 4.89 -10.99
C ALA A 472 6.18 6.00 -11.34
N SER A 473 4.98 5.60 -11.72
CA SER A 473 3.84 6.52 -11.86
C SER A 473 2.73 6.07 -10.94
N ILE A 474 2.01 7.00 -10.33
CA ILE A 474 0.86 6.73 -9.46
C ILE A 474 -0.34 7.52 -9.98
N LEU A 475 -1.53 6.92 -9.88
CA LEU A 475 -2.79 7.54 -10.29
C LEU A 475 -3.56 8.00 -9.06
N LEU A 476 -4.10 9.22 -9.08
CA LEU A 476 -5.03 9.69 -8.06
C LEU A 476 -6.48 9.35 -8.42
N THR A 477 -7.29 9.07 -7.41
CA THR A 477 -8.75 8.96 -7.54
C THR A 477 -9.34 10.31 -8.00
N PRO A 478 -10.60 10.35 -8.48
CA PRO A 478 -11.25 11.61 -8.84
C PRO A 478 -11.31 12.62 -7.68
N ASP A 479 -11.52 12.13 -6.45
CA ASP A 479 -11.54 12.99 -5.26
C ASP A 479 -10.13 13.46 -4.88
N GLY A 480 -9.14 12.57 -4.96
CA GLY A 480 -7.73 12.93 -4.79
C GLY A 480 -7.26 13.97 -5.79
N THR A 481 -7.70 13.86 -7.04
CA THR A 481 -7.43 14.82 -8.10
C THR A 481 -8.00 16.19 -7.76
N ARG A 482 -9.22 16.26 -7.21
CA ARG A 482 -9.82 17.51 -6.73
C ARG A 482 -8.98 18.11 -5.60
N ASN A 483 -8.66 17.32 -4.59
CA ASN A 483 -7.86 17.75 -3.43
C ASN A 483 -6.47 18.29 -3.85
N TYR A 484 -5.83 17.64 -4.81
CA TYR A 484 -4.55 18.07 -5.35
C TYR A 484 -4.66 19.40 -6.13
N LEU A 485 -5.75 19.61 -6.87
CA LEU A 485 -5.93 20.78 -7.74
C LEU A 485 -6.51 22.01 -7.02
N GLU A 486 -7.12 21.86 -5.85
CA GLU A 486 -7.81 22.93 -5.11
C GLU A 486 -6.97 24.21 -4.92
N ASN A 487 -5.66 24.11 -4.66
CA ASN A 487 -4.79 25.29 -4.56
C ASN A 487 -3.33 25.01 -4.99
N LYS A 488 -2.76 25.89 -5.82
CA LYS A 488 -1.38 25.76 -6.32
C LYS A 488 -0.32 25.82 -5.22
N ASN A 489 -0.57 26.57 -4.15
CA ASN A 489 0.37 26.68 -3.03
C ASN A 489 0.29 25.49 -2.06
N SER A 490 -0.85 24.80 -1.99
CA SER A 490 -1.01 23.60 -1.14
C SER A 490 -0.50 22.32 -1.81
N ARG A 491 -0.28 22.33 -3.14
CA ARG A 491 0.23 21.16 -3.88
C ARG A 491 1.55 20.62 -3.35
N LYS A 492 2.47 21.52 -2.97
CA LYS A 492 3.75 21.11 -2.38
C LYS A 492 3.52 20.35 -1.07
N THR A 493 2.74 20.92 -0.15
CA THR A 493 2.36 20.27 1.10
C THR A 493 1.66 18.94 0.85
N TYR A 494 0.74 18.89 -0.12
CA TYR A 494 0.04 17.66 -0.48
C TYR A 494 0.99 16.53 -0.89
N VAL A 495 1.96 16.79 -1.77
CA VAL A 495 2.89 15.75 -2.22
C VAL A 495 3.95 15.42 -1.18
N ASP A 496 4.35 16.39 -0.35
CA ASP A 496 5.27 16.16 0.77
C ASP A 496 4.59 15.26 1.81
N ASP A 497 3.32 15.54 2.16
CA ASP A 497 2.50 14.70 3.04
C ASP A 497 2.34 13.28 2.45
N LEU A 498 1.98 13.17 1.16
CA LEU A 498 1.81 11.88 0.49
C LEU A 498 3.12 11.07 0.43
N SER A 499 4.24 11.73 0.13
CA SER A 499 5.56 11.09 0.13
C SER A 499 5.96 10.60 1.53
N ASN A 500 5.69 11.39 2.57
CA ASN A 500 5.96 11.01 3.94
C ASN A 500 5.07 9.83 4.38
N GLU A 501 3.77 9.86 4.06
CA GLU A 501 2.86 8.73 4.35
C GLU A 501 3.32 7.45 3.65
N ILE A 502 3.73 7.51 2.37
CA ILE A 502 4.27 6.36 1.65
C ILE A 502 5.59 5.89 2.29
N SER A 503 6.47 6.82 2.67
CA SER A 503 7.76 6.47 3.28
C SER A 503 7.59 5.81 4.65
N ASP A 504 6.67 6.32 5.46
CA ASP A 504 6.33 5.75 6.76
C ASP A 504 5.64 4.38 6.60
N ALA A 505 4.71 4.25 5.65
CA ALA A 505 4.04 2.99 5.31
C ALA A 505 5.00 1.89 4.84
N LEU A 506 5.99 2.24 4.01
CA LEU A 506 6.98 1.27 3.53
C LEU A 506 8.16 1.10 4.49
N ALA A 507 8.16 1.81 5.62
CA ALA A 507 9.33 2.08 6.47
C ALA A 507 10.58 2.21 5.60
N ILE A 508 10.74 3.37 4.98
CA ILE A 508 11.96 3.75 4.28
C ILE A 508 12.39 5.12 4.77
N GLU A 509 13.67 5.45 4.60
CA GLU A 509 14.19 6.76 4.99
C GLU A 509 13.38 7.89 4.32
N LYS A 510 12.99 8.90 5.12
CA LYS A 510 12.26 10.07 4.61
C LYS A 510 13.09 10.79 3.55
N GLY A 511 12.43 11.18 2.46
CA GLY A 511 13.09 11.81 1.30
C GLY A 511 13.58 10.83 0.23
N ARG A 512 13.42 9.51 0.42
CA ARG A 512 13.66 8.54 -0.67
C ARG A 512 12.58 8.57 -1.74
N ILE A 513 11.34 8.88 -1.37
CA ILE A 513 10.23 9.08 -2.30
C ILE A 513 10.16 10.58 -2.63
N PHE A 514 10.24 10.93 -3.91
CA PHE A 514 10.13 12.30 -4.36
C PHE A 514 9.05 12.40 -5.45
N ILE A 515 8.09 13.31 -5.23
CA ILE A 515 6.98 13.56 -6.16
C ILE A 515 7.04 15.03 -6.57
N PRO A 516 7.35 15.37 -7.83
CA PRO A 516 7.40 16.76 -8.25
C PRO A 516 6.00 17.41 -8.25
N TYR A 517 5.77 18.39 -7.37
CA TYR A 517 4.47 19.06 -7.17
C TYR A 517 3.95 19.89 -8.35
N ASP A 518 4.81 20.21 -9.32
CA ASP A 518 4.50 20.99 -10.51
C ASP A 518 4.25 20.13 -11.75
N ARG A 519 4.47 18.81 -11.66
CA ARG A 519 4.40 17.88 -12.79
C ARG A 519 3.29 16.85 -12.60
N TYR A 520 2.23 16.98 -13.37
CA TYR A 520 1.15 16.01 -13.43
C TYR A 520 0.58 15.90 -14.86
N GLN A 521 -0.12 14.81 -15.16
CA GLN A 521 -0.81 14.61 -16.44
C GLN A 521 -2.25 14.16 -16.19
N TYR A 522 -3.19 14.61 -17.02
CA TYR A 522 -4.56 14.11 -16.94
C TYR A 522 -4.67 12.76 -17.63
N MET A 523 -5.33 11.81 -16.99
CA MET A 523 -5.73 10.54 -17.58
C MET A 523 -7.17 10.68 -18.07
N LYS A 524 -7.37 10.62 -19.38
CA LYS A 524 -8.67 10.92 -20.01
C LYS A 524 -9.47 9.65 -20.25
N ASP A 525 -10.36 9.32 -19.31
CA ASP A 525 -11.50 8.44 -19.58
C ASP A 525 -12.76 9.31 -19.77
N ALA A 526 -13.67 8.93 -20.67
CA ALA A 526 -14.88 9.68 -20.99
C ALA A 526 -15.82 9.87 -19.77
N ARG A 527 -15.56 9.19 -18.65
CA ARG A 527 -16.38 9.20 -17.43
C ARG A 527 -15.74 9.87 -16.20
N LYS A 528 -14.40 10.01 -16.13
CA LYS A 528 -13.69 10.53 -14.93
C LYS A 528 -12.42 11.30 -15.30
N VAL A 529 -12.20 12.43 -14.63
CA VAL A 529 -10.95 13.21 -14.72
C VAL A 529 -10.04 12.80 -13.56
N GLN A 530 -8.91 12.17 -13.87
CA GLN A 530 -7.90 11.74 -12.90
C GLN A 530 -6.53 12.27 -13.30
N ILE A 531 -5.62 12.41 -12.33
CA ILE A 531 -4.24 12.82 -12.60
C ILE A 531 -3.22 11.73 -12.27
N LEU A 532 -2.24 11.63 -13.15
CA LEU A 532 -1.04 10.81 -13.00
C LEU A 532 0.09 11.67 -12.43
N LEU A 533 0.75 11.17 -11.38
CA LEU A 533 1.92 11.78 -10.78
C LEU A 533 3.14 10.88 -11.01
N ARG A 534 4.30 11.51 -11.21
CA ARG A 534 5.58 10.81 -11.27
C ARG A 534 6.16 10.66 -9.87
N VAL A 535 6.68 9.48 -9.56
CA VAL A 535 7.38 9.17 -8.33
C VAL A 535 8.82 8.81 -8.66
N ASP A 536 9.77 9.57 -8.13
CA ASP A 536 11.20 9.30 -8.17
C ASP A 536 11.61 8.61 -6.87
N ILE A 537 12.23 7.44 -6.97
CA ILE A 537 12.66 6.63 -5.83
C ILE A 537 14.18 6.63 -5.80
N LYS A 538 14.74 7.32 -4.80
CA LYS A 538 16.18 7.45 -4.64
C LYS A 538 16.82 6.19 -4.08
N ASP A 539 18.00 5.89 -4.59
CA ASP A 539 18.82 4.81 -4.04
C ASP A 539 19.24 5.11 -2.59
N THR A 540 19.58 4.08 -1.84
CA THR A 540 20.01 4.18 -0.45
C THR A 540 21.52 4.03 -0.31
N LYS A 541 22.09 4.69 0.70
CA LYS A 541 23.47 4.50 1.13
C LYS A 541 23.60 3.55 2.32
N SER A 542 22.48 3.15 2.91
CA SER A 542 22.40 2.31 4.10
C SER A 542 22.27 0.84 3.69
N PRO A 543 23.12 -0.08 4.19
CA PRO A 543 23.07 -1.48 3.80
C PRO A 543 21.78 -2.20 4.22
N ASP A 544 21.12 -1.73 5.28
CA ASP A 544 19.91 -2.34 5.85
C ASP A 544 18.60 -1.88 5.15
N GLN A 545 18.70 -0.97 4.17
CA GLN A 545 17.54 -0.42 3.45
C GLN A 545 17.30 -1.14 2.11
N PRO A 546 16.04 -1.29 1.69
CA PRO A 546 15.72 -1.93 0.41
C PRO A 546 16.23 -1.10 -0.78
N SER A 547 16.65 -1.78 -1.86
CA SER A 547 17.04 -1.12 -3.13
C SER A 547 15.89 -0.30 -3.72
N SER A 548 16.19 0.66 -4.58
CA SER A 548 15.16 1.48 -5.24
C SER A 548 14.14 0.63 -6.03
N THR A 549 14.60 -0.44 -6.71
CA THR A 549 13.75 -1.41 -7.41
C THR A 549 12.84 -2.19 -6.45
N ALA A 550 13.37 -2.63 -5.31
CA ALA A 550 12.58 -3.31 -4.29
C ALA A 550 11.51 -2.38 -3.71
N VAL A 551 11.87 -1.13 -3.39
CA VAL A 551 10.92 -0.11 -2.93
C VAL A 551 9.83 0.15 -3.97
N ARG A 552 10.18 0.19 -5.25
CA ARG A 552 9.21 0.34 -6.35
C ARG A 552 8.20 -0.80 -6.36
N ASN A 553 8.68 -2.04 -6.33
CA ASN A 553 7.82 -3.22 -6.34
C ASN A 553 6.93 -3.27 -5.09
N SER A 554 7.49 -2.95 -3.91
CA SER A 554 6.72 -2.85 -2.67
C SER A 554 5.65 -1.75 -2.76
N LEU A 555 5.97 -0.59 -3.36
CA LEU A 555 5.01 0.50 -3.58
C LEU A 555 3.86 0.09 -4.51
N ASP A 556 4.18 -0.54 -5.64
CA ASP A 556 3.20 -1.01 -6.62
C ASP A 556 2.19 -1.97 -5.98
N LYS A 557 2.70 -3.01 -5.33
CA LYS A 557 1.88 -4.00 -4.63
C LYS A 557 1.09 -3.37 -3.49
N ALA A 558 1.70 -2.48 -2.71
CA ALA A 558 1.02 -1.84 -1.58
C ALA A 558 -0.16 -0.94 -2.03
N ILE A 559 -0.06 -0.28 -3.19
CA ILE A 559 -1.16 0.49 -3.77
C ILE A 559 -2.27 -0.44 -4.29
N ILE A 560 -1.92 -1.53 -4.97
CA ILE A 560 -2.90 -2.51 -5.49
C ILE A 560 -3.71 -3.14 -4.35
N SER A 561 -3.03 -3.50 -3.27
CA SER A 561 -3.62 -4.16 -2.08
C SER A 561 -3.98 -3.18 -0.95
N LYS A 562 -4.13 -1.90 -1.27
CA LYS A 562 -4.43 -0.82 -0.32
C LYS A 562 -5.60 -1.18 0.62
N GLY A 563 -5.40 -0.94 1.92
CA GLY A 563 -6.33 -1.34 2.98
C GLY A 563 -6.01 -2.69 3.62
N ASN A 564 -5.37 -3.61 2.88
CA ASN A 564 -4.89 -4.90 3.37
C ASN A 564 -3.34 -4.97 3.44
N SER A 565 -2.63 -3.92 3.01
CA SER A 565 -1.17 -3.86 2.87
C SER A 565 -0.51 -2.87 3.85
N ALA A 566 0.79 -2.65 3.68
CA ALA A 566 1.56 -1.68 4.45
C ALA A 566 1.12 -0.23 4.27
N ILE A 567 0.39 0.11 3.19
CA ILE A 567 -0.17 1.44 3.00
C ILE A 567 -1.54 1.51 3.69
N PRO A 568 -1.64 2.16 4.87
CA PRO A 568 -2.93 2.38 5.52
C PRO A 568 -3.77 3.32 4.67
N ILE A 569 -5.09 3.34 4.92
CA ILE A 569 -5.96 4.38 4.36
C ILE A 569 -5.74 5.66 5.18
N GLY A 570 -4.66 6.37 4.86
CA GLY A 570 -4.28 7.62 5.49
C GLY A 570 -4.90 8.85 4.82
N PRO A 571 -4.67 10.06 5.37
CA PRO A 571 -5.23 11.31 4.86
C PRO A 571 -4.93 11.58 3.39
N ARG A 572 -3.73 11.24 2.90
CA ARG A 572 -3.33 11.40 1.48
C ARG A 572 -3.29 10.09 0.73
N THR A 573 -2.83 9.02 1.35
CA THR A 573 -2.77 7.68 0.74
C THR A 573 -4.15 7.15 0.35
N LYS A 574 -5.25 7.61 0.99
CA LYS A 574 -6.63 7.36 0.54
C LYS A 574 -6.93 7.86 -0.89
N ASP A 575 -6.16 8.83 -1.37
CA ASP A 575 -6.34 9.44 -2.69
C ASP A 575 -5.67 8.63 -3.82
N LEU A 576 -4.85 7.61 -3.50
CA LEU A 576 -4.23 6.71 -4.49
C LEU A 576 -5.25 5.72 -5.07
N ASP A 577 -5.25 5.56 -6.40
CA ASP A 577 -6.11 4.62 -7.11
C ASP A 577 -5.49 3.20 -7.10
N SER A 578 -6.15 2.27 -6.38
CA SER A 578 -5.67 0.89 -6.23
C SER A 578 -5.78 0.07 -7.52
N THR A 579 -6.57 0.50 -8.50
CA THR A 579 -6.69 -0.21 -9.79
C THR A 579 -5.47 0.00 -10.70
N TYR A 580 -4.66 1.03 -10.42
CA TYR A 580 -3.50 1.39 -11.24
C TYR A 580 -2.18 0.87 -10.69
N GLY A 581 -1.99 0.87 -9.37
CA GLY A 581 -0.71 0.51 -8.73
C GLY A 581 0.36 1.60 -8.85
N ALA A 582 1.61 1.17 -8.91
CA ALA A 582 2.80 1.96 -9.24
C ALA A 582 3.72 1.23 -10.25
N PRO A 583 3.23 0.95 -11.47
CA PRO A 583 4.01 0.23 -12.47
C PRO A 583 5.30 0.98 -12.83
N GLU A 584 6.30 0.21 -13.23
CA GLU A 584 7.55 0.76 -13.74
C GLU A 584 7.28 1.63 -14.95
N THR A 585 7.79 2.86 -14.91
CA THR A 585 7.79 3.72 -16.09
C THR A 585 8.90 3.22 -17.01
N LEU A 586 8.58 2.29 -17.91
CA LEU A 586 9.45 2.00 -19.05
C LEU A 586 9.48 3.28 -19.91
N ASP A 587 10.62 3.96 -19.91
CA ASP A 587 10.93 5.25 -20.57
C ASP A 587 10.62 5.29 -22.09
N PHE A 588 10.12 4.20 -22.68
CA PHE A 588 9.83 4.07 -24.11
C PHE A 588 8.36 3.75 -24.44
N VAL A 589 7.72 2.82 -23.71
CA VAL A 589 6.37 2.33 -24.05
C VAL A 589 5.27 3.31 -23.59
N LEU A 590 5.48 3.95 -22.43
CA LEU A 590 4.57 4.96 -21.90
C LEU A 590 4.66 6.26 -22.71
N ASP A 591 5.86 6.67 -23.11
CA ASP A 591 6.12 7.79 -24.03
C ASP A 591 5.34 7.65 -25.34
N THR A 592 5.29 6.43 -25.88
CA THR A 592 4.59 6.13 -27.14
C THR A 592 3.06 6.11 -26.96
N THR A 593 2.57 5.59 -25.84
CA THR A 593 1.12 5.48 -25.55
C THR A 593 0.51 6.83 -25.18
N ILE A 594 1.23 7.65 -24.42
CA ILE A 594 0.81 9.01 -24.07
C ILE A 594 0.85 9.92 -25.30
N LEU A 595 1.81 9.75 -26.21
CA LEU A 595 1.84 10.49 -27.47
C LEU A 595 0.63 10.14 -28.36
N ALA A 596 0.23 8.87 -28.42
CA ALA A 596 -0.92 8.41 -29.21
C ALA A 596 -2.27 8.92 -28.66
N VAL A 597 -2.39 9.08 -27.34
CA VAL A 597 -3.67 9.43 -26.68
C VAL A 597 -3.76 10.91 -26.28
N HIS A 598 -2.66 11.53 -25.82
CA HIS A 598 -2.64 12.87 -25.20
C HIS A 598 -1.87 13.93 -26.01
N GLY A 599 -1.28 13.58 -27.17
CA GLY A 599 -0.58 14.54 -28.05
C GLY A 599 -1.47 15.69 -28.59
N LYS A 600 -2.78 15.65 -28.32
CA LYS A 600 -3.77 16.68 -28.71
C LYS A 600 -4.10 17.69 -27.61
N ASP A 601 -3.61 17.52 -26.37
CA ASP A 601 -4.06 18.33 -25.24
C ASP A 601 -3.35 19.70 -25.08
N LEU A 602 -2.28 20.00 -25.84
CA LEU A 602 -1.77 21.38 -26.00
C LEU A 602 -2.22 21.97 -27.34
N MET A 603 -3.50 22.36 -27.42
CA MET A 603 -4.11 22.92 -28.65
C MET A 603 -3.34 24.14 -29.19
N TRP A 604 -2.74 24.97 -28.32
CA TRP A 604 -1.89 26.10 -28.71
C TRP A 604 -0.58 25.66 -29.37
N PHE A 605 0.06 24.58 -28.89
CA PHE A 605 1.31 24.08 -29.47
C PHE A 605 1.11 23.42 -30.82
N PHE A 606 0.00 22.70 -31.02
CA PHE A 606 -0.32 22.13 -32.34
C PHE A 606 -0.49 23.24 -33.38
N ILE A 607 -1.26 24.29 -33.04
CA ILE A 607 -1.49 25.43 -33.92
C ILE A 607 -0.17 26.20 -34.18
N CYS A 608 0.61 26.50 -33.14
CA CYS A 608 1.91 27.15 -33.29
C CYS A 608 2.89 26.31 -34.12
N GLY A 609 3.00 25.00 -33.87
CA GLY A 609 3.89 24.10 -34.61
C GLY A 609 3.57 24.07 -36.11
N TRP A 610 2.28 23.97 -36.47
CA TRP A 610 1.86 24.03 -37.88
C TRP A 610 2.09 25.40 -38.52
N ILE A 611 1.85 26.50 -37.78
CA ILE A 611 2.12 27.86 -38.27
C ILE A 611 3.62 28.06 -38.53
N PHE A 612 4.47 27.72 -37.57
CA PHE A 612 5.92 27.86 -37.69
C PHE A 612 6.55 26.84 -38.65
N TYR A 613 5.84 25.79 -39.05
CA TYR A 613 6.26 24.86 -40.12
C TYR A 613 5.82 25.33 -41.52
N LEU A 614 4.56 25.75 -41.68
CA LEU A 614 4.00 26.09 -42.99
C LEU A 614 4.40 27.48 -43.48
N VAL A 615 4.53 28.46 -42.58
CA VAL A 615 4.84 29.86 -42.94
C VAL A 615 6.25 29.97 -43.57
N PRO A 616 7.31 29.35 -43.01
CA PRO A 616 8.64 29.40 -43.61
C PRO A 616 8.72 28.73 -44.98
N ILE A 617 8.07 27.57 -45.17
CA ILE A 617 8.02 26.90 -46.49
C ILE A 617 7.38 27.82 -47.53
N LEU A 618 6.27 28.49 -47.17
CA LEU A 618 5.60 29.44 -48.06
C LEU A 618 6.52 30.63 -48.41
N PHE A 619 7.29 31.11 -47.44
CA PHE A 619 8.25 32.20 -47.62
C PHE A 619 9.45 31.79 -48.49
N ASN A 620 9.98 30.58 -48.31
CA ASN A 620 11.05 29.98 -49.14
C ASN A 620 10.61 29.86 -50.60
N VAL A 621 9.37 29.42 -50.84
CA VAL A 621 8.78 29.35 -52.19
C VAL A 621 8.62 30.73 -52.83
N ILE A 622 8.13 31.73 -52.09
CA ILE A 622 7.96 33.10 -52.59
C ILE A 622 9.31 33.73 -52.95
N ILE A 623 10.31 33.56 -52.08
CA ILE A 623 11.66 34.08 -52.28
C ILE A 623 12.33 33.40 -53.47
N LEU A 624 12.23 32.07 -53.57
CA LEU A 624 12.78 31.33 -54.69
C LEU A 624 12.15 31.77 -56.01
N TRP A 625 10.82 31.96 -56.04
CA TRP A 625 10.11 32.48 -57.20
C TRP A 625 10.60 33.88 -57.60
N LEU A 626 10.77 34.79 -56.63
CA LEU A 626 11.33 36.13 -56.86
C LEU A 626 12.79 36.06 -57.37
N LEU A 627 13.60 35.16 -56.81
CA LEU A 627 15.02 35.02 -57.15
C LEU A 627 15.19 34.43 -58.56
N ILE A 628 14.35 33.47 -58.95
CA ILE A 628 14.32 32.90 -60.30
C ILE A 628 13.83 33.92 -61.33
N ASN A 629 12.68 34.55 -61.10
CA ASN A 629 12.06 35.45 -62.09
C ASN A 629 12.79 36.78 -62.24
N TYR A 630 13.26 37.38 -61.13
CA TYR A 630 13.82 38.73 -61.17
C TYR A 630 15.34 38.75 -61.36
N ARG A 631 16.06 37.70 -60.92
CA ARG A 631 17.53 37.72 -60.89
C ARG A 631 18.22 36.60 -61.67
N LEU A 632 17.82 35.33 -61.56
CA LEU A 632 18.47 34.24 -62.30
C LEU A 632 18.18 34.28 -63.82
N ASN A 633 17.01 34.78 -64.21
CA ASN A 633 16.67 35.02 -65.62
C ASN A 633 17.25 36.33 -66.21
N SER A 634 18.15 37.02 -65.49
CA SER A 634 18.78 38.24 -66.00
C SER A 634 20.18 38.03 -66.61
N SER A 635 20.88 36.93 -66.27
CA SER A 635 22.23 36.67 -66.75
C SER A 635 22.27 35.58 -67.83
N GLU A 636 22.91 35.89 -68.97
CA GLU A 636 23.06 35.00 -70.13
C GLU A 636 23.75 33.67 -69.75
N THR A 637 24.67 33.72 -68.79
CA THR A 637 25.48 32.58 -68.32
C THR A 637 24.66 31.56 -67.52
N THR A 638 23.75 32.03 -66.67
CA THR A 638 22.90 31.16 -65.84
C THR A 638 21.79 30.51 -66.67
N LYS A 639 21.23 31.25 -67.64
CA LYS A 639 20.29 30.70 -68.62
C LYS A 639 20.89 29.57 -69.45
N ASN A 640 22.13 29.73 -69.89
CA ASN A 640 22.83 28.70 -70.68
C ASN A 640 23.14 27.45 -69.84
N TRP A 641 23.47 27.61 -68.55
CA TRP A 641 23.62 26.46 -67.65
C TRP A 641 22.28 25.74 -67.39
N LEU A 642 21.19 26.49 -67.16
CA LEU A 642 19.85 25.95 -66.94
C LEU A 642 19.34 25.12 -68.13
N LYS A 643 19.62 25.58 -69.36
CA LYS A 643 19.32 24.85 -70.59
C LYS A 643 20.16 23.60 -70.78
N LYS A 644 21.42 23.62 -70.30
CA LYS A 644 22.37 22.52 -70.48
C LYS A 644 22.13 21.37 -69.50
N ASN A 645 21.62 21.65 -68.30
CA ASN A 645 21.41 20.65 -67.23
C ASN A 645 19.97 20.73 -66.65
N PRO A 646 18.93 20.37 -67.42
CA PRO A 646 17.53 20.57 -67.00
C PRO A 646 17.13 19.75 -65.78
N ASN A 647 17.59 18.50 -65.67
CA ASN A 647 17.23 17.62 -64.55
C ASN A 647 17.84 18.10 -63.22
N THR A 648 19.13 18.45 -63.24
CA THR A 648 19.87 18.96 -62.09
C THR A 648 19.30 20.30 -61.64
N ALA A 649 18.96 21.19 -62.57
CA ALA A 649 18.29 22.44 -62.27
C ALA A 649 16.91 22.23 -61.60
N LEU A 650 16.10 21.29 -62.09
CA LEU A 650 14.78 20.99 -61.54
C LEU A 650 14.87 20.42 -60.13
N ILE A 651 15.78 19.47 -59.89
CA ILE A 651 16.01 18.87 -58.57
C ILE A 651 16.42 19.94 -57.57
N PHE A 652 17.40 20.78 -57.91
CA PHE A 652 17.85 21.82 -56.99
C PHE A 652 16.86 22.98 -56.84
N THR A 653 15.99 23.23 -57.82
CA THR A 653 14.87 24.15 -57.66
C THR A 653 13.87 23.61 -56.63
N LEU A 654 13.53 22.31 -56.71
CA LEU A 654 12.66 21.67 -55.72
C LEU A 654 13.29 21.62 -54.33
N LEU A 655 14.59 21.31 -54.22
CA LEU A 655 15.31 21.34 -52.95
C LEU A 655 15.38 22.77 -52.38
N SER A 656 15.51 23.79 -53.23
CA SER A 656 15.53 25.20 -52.81
C SER A 656 14.18 25.71 -52.29
N CYS A 657 13.06 25.04 -52.65
CA CYS A 657 11.74 25.33 -52.06
C CYS A 657 11.68 24.89 -50.59
N ILE A 658 12.46 23.88 -50.22
CA ILE A 658 12.52 23.32 -48.86
C ILE A 658 13.60 24.08 -48.08
N ASP A 659 14.82 24.15 -48.60
CA ASP A 659 15.93 24.90 -48.02
C ASP A 659 16.71 25.66 -49.09
N LEU A 660 16.73 27.00 -48.99
CA LEU A 660 17.37 27.89 -49.95
C LEU A 660 18.89 27.68 -50.05
N GLU A 661 19.51 27.01 -49.07
CA GLU A 661 20.93 26.64 -49.09
C GLU A 661 21.30 25.68 -50.23
N ALA A 662 20.32 24.95 -50.78
CA ALA A 662 20.47 24.15 -51.99
C ALA A 662 21.01 24.97 -53.19
N LEU A 663 20.71 26.29 -53.27
CA LEU A 663 21.26 27.17 -54.31
C LEU A 663 22.78 27.35 -54.18
N ASN A 664 23.33 27.38 -52.96
CA ASN A 664 24.78 27.50 -52.77
C ASN A 664 25.51 26.25 -53.27
N VAL A 665 24.92 25.07 -53.07
CA VAL A 665 25.45 23.77 -53.55
C VAL A 665 25.54 23.72 -55.08
N VAL A 666 24.56 24.30 -55.78
CA VAL A 666 24.55 24.39 -57.25
C VAL A 666 25.69 25.24 -57.81
N SER A 667 26.25 26.14 -57.01
CA SER A 667 27.32 27.06 -57.42
C SER A 667 28.71 26.71 -56.87
N SER A 668 28.80 25.66 -56.05
CA SER A 668 30.01 25.30 -55.30
C SER A 668 30.89 24.26 -56.00
N ARG A 669 30.43 23.68 -57.12
CA ARG A 669 31.11 22.55 -57.80
C ARG A 669 31.33 21.38 -56.83
N CYS A 670 30.32 21.13 -56.01
CA CYS A 670 30.32 20.11 -54.97
C CYS A 670 30.73 18.74 -55.56
N ALA A 671 31.67 18.07 -54.89
CA ALA A 671 32.24 16.77 -55.31
C ALA A 671 32.83 16.72 -56.73
N GLY A 672 33.17 17.87 -57.33
CA GLY A 672 33.81 17.93 -58.65
C GLY A 672 32.87 17.76 -59.85
N TYR A 673 31.56 17.63 -59.63
CA TYR A 673 30.59 17.51 -60.71
C TYR A 673 30.46 18.81 -61.51
N ASN A 674 30.73 18.73 -62.81
CA ASN A 674 30.63 19.88 -63.73
C ASN A 674 29.19 20.38 -63.88
N GLU A 675 28.21 19.55 -63.58
CA GLU A 675 26.80 19.91 -63.54
C GLU A 675 26.50 20.90 -62.41
N LEU A 676 27.19 20.84 -61.26
CA LEU A 676 27.00 21.73 -60.10
C LEU A 676 27.89 22.98 -60.14
N ASN A 677 28.02 23.58 -61.33
CA ASN A 677 28.87 24.76 -61.55
C ASN A 677 28.06 25.93 -62.15
N ALA A 678 26.96 26.30 -61.51
CA ALA A 678 26.23 27.49 -61.90
C ALA A 678 27.05 28.75 -61.57
N ARG A 679 27.37 29.53 -62.61
CA ARG A 679 28.12 30.78 -62.49
C ARG A 679 27.20 31.94 -62.12
N PHE A 680 26.94 32.09 -60.83
CA PHE A 680 26.27 33.28 -60.28
C PHE A 680 27.20 34.49 -60.26
N THR A 681 26.68 35.69 -60.54
CA THR A 681 27.45 36.93 -60.43
C THR A 681 27.73 37.29 -58.96
N LYS A 682 28.77 38.10 -58.69
CA LYS A 682 29.14 38.52 -57.32
C LYS A 682 27.98 39.22 -56.57
N LYS A 683 27.12 39.93 -57.30
CA LYS A 683 25.93 40.60 -56.77
C LYS A 683 24.80 39.60 -56.45
N GLU A 684 24.64 38.55 -57.25
CA GLU A 684 23.66 37.47 -57.00
C GLU A 684 24.03 36.66 -55.76
N ARG A 685 25.30 36.27 -55.62
CA ARG A 685 25.78 35.50 -54.45
C ARG A 685 25.62 36.24 -53.13
N ASN A 686 25.92 37.54 -53.10
CA ASN A 686 25.71 38.35 -51.89
C ASN A 686 24.22 38.48 -51.52
N SER A 687 23.33 38.55 -52.51
CA SER A 687 21.89 38.58 -52.27
C SER A 687 21.38 37.24 -51.73
N ILE A 688 21.84 36.11 -52.27
CA ILE A 688 21.49 34.76 -51.78
C ILE A 688 21.91 34.59 -50.31
N LEU A 689 23.13 35.03 -49.96
CA LEU A 689 23.64 34.96 -48.58
C LEU A 689 22.80 35.78 -47.59
N ILE A 690 22.45 37.03 -47.91
CA ILE A 690 21.62 37.88 -47.04
C ILE A 690 20.23 37.25 -46.84
N THR A 691 19.67 36.66 -47.89
CA THR A 691 18.37 35.99 -47.83
C THR A 691 18.39 34.74 -46.95
N ILE A 692 19.44 33.91 -47.03
CA ILE A 692 19.62 32.73 -46.16
C ILE A 692 19.69 33.12 -44.67
N ILE A 693 20.39 34.22 -44.34
CA ILE A 693 20.48 34.72 -42.96
C ILE A 693 19.12 35.14 -42.42
N ILE A 694 18.32 35.85 -43.23
CA ILE A 694 16.98 36.30 -42.84
C ILE A 694 16.05 35.10 -42.59
N ILE A 695 16.09 34.08 -43.45
CA ILE A 695 15.27 32.86 -43.31
C ILE A 695 15.65 32.10 -42.04
N THR A 696 16.95 31.93 -41.77
CA THR A 696 17.45 31.24 -40.57
C THR A 696 16.95 31.90 -39.26
N LEU A 697 16.83 33.23 -39.24
CA LEU A 697 16.31 33.98 -38.09
C LEU A 697 14.79 33.87 -37.91
N ILE A 698 14.03 33.62 -38.98
CA ILE A 698 12.57 33.55 -38.97
C ILE A 698 12.06 32.11 -38.76
N GLU A 699 12.82 31.12 -39.22
CA GLU A 699 12.43 29.70 -39.21
C GLU A 699 13.10 28.94 -38.06
N ASP A 700 14.42 28.82 -38.10
CA ASP A 700 15.16 27.89 -37.24
C ASP A 700 15.24 28.36 -35.78
N VAL A 701 15.38 29.68 -35.54
CA VAL A 701 15.47 30.25 -34.18
C VAL A 701 14.14 30.13 -33.41
N PRO A 702 12.97 30.53 -33.95
CA PRO A 702 11.70 30.31 -33.28
C PRO A 702 11.39 28.84 -33.03
N GLN A 703 11.73 27.94 -33.96
CA GLN A 703 11.52 26.50 -33.81
C GLN A 703 12.33 25.93 -32.64
N LEU A 704 13.59 26.35 -32.47
CA LEU A 704 14.43 25.97 -31.33
C LEU A 704 13.81 26.44 -29.99
N ILE A 705 13.34 27.70 -29.93
CA ILE A 705 12.71 28.27 -28.72
C ILE A 705 11.46 27.48 -28.32
N ILE A 706 10.63 27.09 -29.28
CA ILE A 706 9.40 26.31 -29.04
C ILE A 706 9.74 24.93 -28.45
N TYR A 707 10.73 24.23 -28.99
CA TYR A 707 11.15 22.93 -28.45
C TYR A 707 11.76 23.03 -27.04
N LEU A 708 12.52 24.09 -26.75
CA LEU A 708 13.04 24.34 -25.39
C LEU A 708 11.92 24.62 -24.38
N LEU A 709 10.88 25.35 -24.78
CA LEU A 709 9.70 25.57 -23.95
C LEU A 709 8.92 24.27 -23.73
N TYR A 710 8.74 23.45 -24.77
CA TYR A 710 8.05 22.15 -24.66
C TYR A 710 8.72 21.22 -23.64
N GLN A 711 10.05 21.15 -23.62
CA GLN A 711 10.81 20.34 -22.67
C GLN A 711 10.66 20.81 -21.22
N ARG A 712 10.39 22.10 -21.02
CA ARG A 712 10.21 22.69 -19.68
C ARG A 712 8.84 22.42 -19.06
N TYR A 713 7.80 22.30 -19.88
CA TYR A 713 6.41 22.21 -19.39
C TYR A 713 5.81 20.80 -19.41
N THR A 714 6.50 19.80 -19.97
CA THR A 714 5.97 18.43 -20.11
C THR A 714 6.70 17.45 -19.18
N VAL A 715 5.94 16.60 -18.47
CA VAL A 715 6.44 15.67 -17.43
C VAL A 715 7.26 14.52 -18.01
N ILE A 716 6.93 14.11 -19.23
CA ILE A 716 7.53 13.01 -19.97
C ILE A 716 8.06 13.60 -21.28
N THR A 717 9.38 13.66 -21.43
CA THR A 717 10.02 14.21 -22.62
C THR A 717 10.12 13.13 -23.68
N THR A 718 9.20 13.16 -24.65
CA THR A 718 9.21 12.22 -25.76
C THR A 718 10.53 12.27 -26.53
N ILE A 719 11.12 11.11 -26.82
CA ILE A 719 12.36 10.95 -27.61
C ILE A 719 12.30 11.75 -28.93
N LEU A 720 11.14 11.85 -29.58
CA LEU A 720 10.95 12.67 -30.78
C LEU A 720 11.28 14.15 -30.56
N SER A 721 10.96 14.72 -29.40
CA SER A 721 11.25 16.12 -29.09
C SER A 721 12.73 16.34 -28.80
N ILE A 722 13.42 15.34 -28.23
CA ILE A 722 14.87 15.38 -28.00
C ILE A 722 15.61 15.24 -29.33
N LEU A 723 15.17 14.32 -30.20
CA LEU A 723 15.69 14.16 -31.56
C LEU A 723 15.46 15.43 -32.38
N ALA A 724 14.25 16.01 -32.33
CA ALA A 724 13.94 17.27 -33.01
C ALA A 724 14.79 18.43 -32.49
N LEU A 725 14.96 18.56 -31.16
CA LEU A 725 15.84 19.58 -30.58
C LEU A 725 17.29 19.40 -31.02
N SER A 726 17.80 18.16 -30.99
CA SER A 726 19.17 17.86 -31.44
C SER A 726 19.36 18.15 -32.93
N SER A 727 18.36 17.84 -33.75
CA SER A 727 18.35 18.11 -35.19
C SER A 727 18.33 19.61 -35.47
N SER A 728 17.47 20.39 -34.80
CA SER A 728 17.43 21.85 -34.94
C SER A 728 18.75 22.50 -34.51
N CYS A 729 19.37 22.03 -33.42
CA CYS A 729 20.69 22.50 -32.99
C CYS A 729 21.78 22.18 -34.03
N LEU A 730 21.78 20.97 -34.61
CA LEU A 730 22.74 20.57 -35.64
C LEU A 730 22.57 21.39 -36.93
N ILE A 731 21.35 21.61 -37.39
CA ILE A 731 21.04 22.42 -38.58
C ILE A 731 21.55 23.86 -38.40
N LEU A 732 21.26 24.49 -37.25
CA LEU A 732 21.78 25.83 -36.94
C LEU A 732 23.31 25.87 -36.92
N LEU A 733 23.95 24.84 -36.35
CA LEU A 733 25.41 24.74 -36.32
C LEU A 733 26.01 24.63 -37.74
N PHE A 734 25.43 23.81 -38.62
CA PHE A 734 25.86 23.71 -40.02
C PHE A 734 25.69 25.04 -40.77
N LYS A 735 24.56 25.75 -40.57
CA LYS A 735 24.32 27.07 -41.19
C LYS A 735 25.32 28.14 -40.72
N ILE A 736 25.69 28.13 -39.44
CA ILE A 736 26.72 29.03 -38.89
C ILE A 736 28.10 28.73 -39.51
N ILE A 737 28.46 27.45 -39.62
CA ILE A 737 29.74 27.04 -40.24
C ILE A 737 29.76 27.43 -41.73
N SER A 738 28.67 27.19 -42.46
CA SER A 738 28.49 27.59 -43.86
C SER A 738 28.65 29.11 -44.04
N PHE A 739 28.07 29.91 -43.14
CA PHE A 739 28.23 31.35 -43.13
C PHE A 739 29.68 31.79 -42.90
N ILE A 740 30.36 31.22 -41.90
CA ILE A 740 31.77 31.52 -41.62
C ILE A 740 32.64 31.18 -42.84
N TYR A 741 32.43 30.01 -43.44
CA TYR A 741 33.14 29.56 -44.63
C TYR A 741 32.97 30.52 -45.81
N LEU A 742 31.74 30.97 -46.08
CA LEU A 742 31.44 31.92 -47.15
C LEU A 742 32.05 33.30 -46.86
N MET A 743 32.04 33.76 -45.61
CA MET A 743 32.64 35.04 -45.23
C MET A 743 34.16 35.09 -45.47
N PHE A 744 34.87 33.97 -45.23
CA PHE A 744 36.31 33.89 -45.45
C PHE A 744 36.71 33.89 -46.94
N ILE A 745 35.90 33.30 -47.82
CA ILE A 745 36.19 33.25 -49.27
C ILE A 745 35.88 34.60 -49.97
N TYR A 746 34.99 35.44 -49.44
CA TYR A 746 34.55 36.68 -50.10
C TYR A 746 35.29 37.96 -49.71
N LYS A 747 36.41 37.88 -48.98
CA LYS A 747 37.25 39.07 -48.70
C LYS A 747 37.92 39.57 -50.00
N PRO A 748 37.72 40.84 -50.43
CA PRO A 748 38.35 41.34 -51.65
C PRO A 748 39.86 41.44 -51.50
N HIS A 749 40.62 40.83 -52.41
CA HIS A 749 42.05 41.09 -52.57
C HIS A 749 42.21 42.56 -52.97
N LYS A 750 42.78 43.38 -52.09
CA LYS A 750 43.11 44.77 -52.37
C LYS A 750 44.33 44.76 -53.30
N THR A 751 44.15 45.12 -54.56
CA THR A 751 45.24 45.39 -55.51
C THR A 751 46.04 46.59 -55.01
N LEU A 752 47.30 46.36 -54.66
CA LEU A 752 48.31 47.42 -54.51
C LEU A 752 48.95 47.63 -55.88
N SER A 753 48.54 48.68 -56.59
CA SER A 753 49.32 49.23 -57.69
C SER A 753 49.12 50.74 -57.78
N SER A 754 50.14 51.46 -57.33
CA SER A 754 50.57 52.79 -57.79
C SER A 754 51.75 53.15 -56.88
N THR A 755 53.00 53.02 -57.32
CA THR A 755 53.75 54.15 -57.89
C THR A 755 55.01 53.60 -58.56
N ILE A 756 55.16 53.88 -59.86
CA ILE A 756 56.35 54.37 -60.57
C ILE A 756 56.09 54.04 -62.04
N GLU A 757 55.40 54.98 -62.69
CA GLU A 757 55.60 55.25 -64.09
C GLU A 757 56.86 56.13 -64.16
N LYS A 758 57.95 55.61 -64.72
CA LYS A 758 58.92 56.38 -65.51
C LYS A 758 60.11 55.53 -66.00
N ILE A 759 60.26 55.60 -67.32
CA ILE A 759 61.49 55.56 -68.13
C ILE A 759 61.76 54.25 -68.87
N ASP A 760 61.45 54.34 -70.16
CA ASP A 760 61.95 53.61 -71.32
C ASP A 760 63.49 53.56 -71.43
N ASP A 761 63.93 52.62 -72.27
CA ASP A 761 65.19 52.59 -73.04
C ASP A 761 66.50 52.28 -72.29
N SER A 762 67.04 51.08 -72.52
CA SER A 762 68.13 50.88 -73.50
C SER A 762 68.91 49.57 -73.29
N ASN A 763 69.49 49.14 -74.41
CA ASN A 763 70.28 47.94 -74.70
C ASN A 763 71.48 47.63 -73.77
N ASN A 764 71.95 46.37 -73.94
CA ASN A 764 73.35 45.93 -73.93
C ASN A 764 74.12 45.91 -72.59
N ASP A 765 74.47 44.73 -72.07
CA ASP A 765 75.62 43.93 -72.50
C ASP A 765 75.96 42.83 -71.46
N THR A 766 76.36 41.69 -72.01
CA THR A 766 77.22 40.60 -71.51
C THR A 766 78.04 40.80 -70.23
N ALA A 767 78.06 39.79 -69.35
CA ALA A 767 79.29 39.13 -68.88
C ALA A 767 78.99 37.79 -68.17
N ASN A 768 79.84 36.81 -68.45
CA ASN A 768 79.83 35.40 -68.02
C ASN A 768 80.49 35.18 -66.64
N LEU A 769 80.45 33.90 -66.20
CA LEU A 769 81.39 33.18 -65.30
C LEU A 769 81.28 33.54 -63.80
N GLU A 770 81.47 32.68 -62.81
CA GLU A 770 81.70 31.22 -62.66
C GLU A 770 81.72 30.95 -61.13
N SER A 771 81.49 29.69 -60.74
CA SER A 771 82.22 28.96 -59.67
C SER A 771 82.15 29.35 -58.16
N GLY A 772 81.95 28.31 -57.33
CA GLY A 772 82.56 28.12 -56.00
C GLY A 772 81.66 28.49 -54.81
N GLU A 773 81.05 27.56 -54.07
CA GLU A 773 81.61 26.59 -53.11
C GLU A 773 82.11 27.23 -51.78
N GLY A 774 81.38 26.88 -50.71
CA GLY A 774 81.83 26.83 -49.31
C GLY A 774 82.07 28.17 -48.59
N ASP A 775 81.99 28.31 -47.28
CA ASP A 775 81.56 27.47 -46.16
C ASP A 775 81.76 28.35 -44.89
N ILE A 776 81.37 27.86 -43.70
CA ILE A 776 82.01 28.17 -42.38
C ILE A 776 81.47 29.37 -41.51
N LEU A 777 80.67 28.96 -40.49
CA LEU A 777 80.84 29.12 -39.01
C LEU A 777 80.84 30.53 -38.36
N LYS A 778 79.82 30.87 -37.54
CA LYS A 778 79.74 30.81 -36.03
C LYS A 778 80.13 32.15 -35.33
N PRO A 779 79.91 32.35 -34.01
CA PRO A 779 78.68 32.29 -33.20
C PRO A 779 78.63 33.48 -32.18
N GLU A 780 77.90 33.29 -31.08
CA GLU A 780 78.16 33.77 -29.69
C GLU A 780 77.22 34.80 -29.03
N THR A 781 76.47 34.29 -28.02
CA THR A 781 76.27 34.80 -26.61
C THR A 781 75.59 36.17 -26.38
N THR A 782 74.76 36.46 -25.36
CA THR A 782 74.65 36.00 -23.95
C THR A 782 73.38 36.61 -23.28
N THR A 783 72.77 35.92 -22.29
CA THR A 783 72.07 36.36 -21.02
C THR A 783 71.13 37.59 -20.99
N ASP A 784 70.02 37.70 -20.23
CA ASP A 784 69.49 37.03 -19.03
C ASP A 784 67.99 37.40 -18.80
N ARG A 785 67.26 36.57 -18.02
CA ARG A 785 65.96 36.67 -17.27
C ARG A 785 65.07 37.96 -17.35
N GLN A 786 63.72 37.94 -17.33
CA GLN A 786 62.77 37.21 -16.46
C GLN A 786 61.28 37.40 -16.95
N ASN A 787 60.41 36.45 -16.53
CA ASN A 787 58.94 36.50 -16.31
C ASN A 787 57.91 36.05 -17.38
N GLU A 788 57.12 35.07 -16.90
CA GLU A 788 55.69 34.77 -17.07
C GLU A 788 55.08 34.19 -18.36
N GLU A 789 54.35 33.09 -18.09
CA GLU A 789 53.09 32.63 -18.67
C GLU A 789 53.02 31.69 -19.90
N VAL A 790 52.27 30.62 -19.63
CA VAL A 790 51.41 29.79 -20.50
C VAL A 790 52.03 28.87 -21.56
N THR A 791 51.80 27.59 -21.30
CA THR A 791 51.85 26.40 -22.15
C THR A 791 51.12 26.53 -23.48
N GLU A 792 51.82 26.21 -24.57
CA GLU A 792 51.25 25.81 -25.86
C GLU A 792 51.70 24.38 -26.20
N LEU A 793 50.76 23.60 -26.74
CA LEU A 793 50.98 22.28 -27.35
C LEU A 793 51.83 22.39 -28.61
N GLY A 794 52.64 21.37 -28.89
CA GLY A 794 53.16 21.19 -30.24
C GLY A 794 54.06 19.97 -30.45
N ASN A 795 53.56 19.04 -31.28
CA ASN A 795 54.27 17.99 -32.02
C ASN A 795 54.71 16.77 -31.19
N ILE A 796 54.77 15.55 -31.71
CA ILE A 796 55.38 14.97 -32.92
C ILE A 796 54.70 13.59 -33.07
N GLY A 797 54.52 12.89 -34.20
CA GLY A 797 55.09 12.91 -35.53
C GLY A 797 54.92 11.50 -36.12
N ILE A 798 54.99 11.45 -37.44
CA ILE A 798 54.72 10.31 -38.34
C ILE A 798 55.89 9.32 -38.38
N SER A 799 55.61 8.05 -38.70
CA SER A 799 56.41 7.06 -39.49
C SER A 799 56.23 5.64 -38.91
N SER A 800 56.22 4.51 -39.62
CA SER A 800 56.24 4.11 -41.04
C SER A 800 55.94 2.60 -41.13
N GLU A 801 55.69 2.13 -42.36
CA GLU A 801 55.56 0.78 -42.95
C GLU A 801 56.35 -0.37 -42.27
N THR A 802 56.05 -1.69 -42.37
CA THR A 802 56.08 -2.53 -43.60
C THR A 802 55.68 -4.02 -43.28
N TYR A 803 54.90 -4.67 -44.17
CA TYR A 803 54.91 -6.07 -44.71
C TYR A 803 54.98 -7.41 -43.89
N ILE A 804 54.01 -8.31 -44.22
CA ILE A 804 54.02 -9.80 -44.56
C ILE A 804 54.58 -10.81 -43.51
N ASP A 805 54.05 -12.02 -43.20
CA ASP A 805 53.20 -13.04 -43.87
C ASP A 805 52.50 -14.00 -42.87
N ASP A 806 51.45 -14.67 -43.37
CA ASP A 806 50.92 -16.03 -43.12
C ASP A 806 51.21 -16.86 -41.84
N ASN A 807 50.14 -17.37 -41.22
CA ASN A 807 49.83 -18.82 -41.29
C ASN A 807 48.41 -19.20 -40.83
N ASP A 808 47.87 -20.17 -41.54
CA ASP A 808 46.57 -20.83 -41.42
C ASP A 808 46.36 -21.67 -40.15
N ASP A 809 45.08 -21.82 -39.74
CA ASP A 809 44.44 -23.15 -39.65
C ASP A 809 42.89 -23.07 -39.46
N LYS A 810 42.16 -23.42 -40.54
CA LYS A 810 41.07 -24.43 -40.68
C LYS A 810 40.09 -24.69 -39.48
N ILE A 811 38.78 -24.96 -39.63
CA ILE A 811 37.85 -25.23 -40.76
C ILE A 811 36.38 -25.37 -40.25
N SER A 812 35.42 -25.01 -41.13
CA SER A 812 34.04 -25.56 -41.39
C SER A 812 32.95 -25.51 -40.29
N ALA A 813 31.81 -24.82 -40.47
CA ALA A 813 30.66 -25.06 -41.38
C ALA A 813 30.06 -26.48 -41.21
N THR A 814 28.75 -26.70 -41.00
CA THR A 814 27.66 -26.48 -41.97
C THR A 814 26.26 -26.54 -41.32
N LYS A 815 25.27 -26.11 -42.12
CA LYS A 815 23.83 -25.97 -41.92
C LYS A 815 23.14 -26.84 -42.99
N GLU A 816 22.05 -27.54 -42.67
CA GLU A 816 21.02 -28.12 -43.58
C GLU A 816 20.12 -29.06 -42.72
N GLU A 817 18.92 -29.53 -43.06
CA GLU A 817 17.70 -29.08 -43.75
C GLU A 817 16.67 -30.23 -43.55
N ILE A 818 15.40 -29.95 -43.82
CA ILE A 818 14.15 -30.72 -43.74
C ILE A 818 14.15 -32.08 -44.50
N THR A 819 13.48 -33.15 -44.02
CA THR A 819 12.38 -33.91 -44.72
C THR A 819 11.69 -35.02 -43.87
N GLU A 820 10.43 -35.30 -44.27
CA GLU A 820 9.41 -36.35 -44.00
C GLU A 820 9.91 -37.77 -43.62
N GLY A 821 9.14 -38.71 -43.05
CA GLY A 821 7.73 -38.90 -42.68
C GLY A 821 7.51 -40.39 -42.32
N GLU A 822 6.44 -40.76 -41.58
CA GLU A 822 5.59 -41.95 -41.80
C GLU A 822 4.54 -42.20 -40.69
N SER A 823 3.42 -42.76 -41.15
CA SER A 823 2.12 -42.98 -40.51
C SER A 823 1.96 -44.34 -39.81
N LEU A 824 0.92 -44.49 -38.97
CA LEU A 824 -0.03 -45.63 -38.86
C LEU A 824 -1.07 -45.30 -37.75
N SER A 825 -2.29 -44.88 -38.06
CA SER A 825 -3.53 -45.66 -38.33
C SER A 825 -4.10 -46.45 -37.12
N GLY A 826 -5.35 -46.13 -36.75
CA GLY A 826 -6.21 -46.93 -35.86
C GLY A 826 -7.55 -46.26 -35.58
N ASN A 827 -8.60 -46.68 -36.29
CA ASN A 827 -9.95 -46.09 -36.36
C ASN A 827 -10.93 -46.48 -35.21
N ILE A 828 -11.94 -45.61 -35.07
CA ILE A 828 -13.20 -45.58 -34.30
C ILE A 828 -14.14 -46.77 -34.66
N PRO A 829 -15.13 -47.17 -33.81
CA PRO A 829 -16.52 -46.70 -34.00
C PRO A 829 -17.30 -46.43 -32.70
N GLY A 830 -18.27 -45.52 -32.78
CA GLY A 830 -19.00 -44.98 -31.64
C GLY A 830 -20.25 -45.76 -31.22
N ASN A 831 -20.99 -45.19 -30.26
CA ASN A 831 -22.39 -45.53 -30.07
C ASN A 831 -23.20 -44.36 -29.48
N LYS A 832 -24.36 -44.11 -30.10
CA LYS A 832 -25.41 -43.21 -29.64
C LYS A 832 -26.31 -43.98 -28.68
N SER A 833 -26.69 -43.39 -27.55
CA SER A 833 -27.99 -43.66 -26.95
C SER A 833 -28.54 -42.44 -26.25
N ARG A 834 -29.86 -42.28 -26.37
CA ARG A 834 -30.69 -41.13 -26.07
C ARG A 834 -31.74 -41.65 -25.09
N THR A 835 -31.83 -41.08 -23.89
CA THR A 835 -33.00 -41.29 -23.03
C THR A 835 -33.38 -39.99 -22.32
N ASN A 836 -34.58 -39.52 -22.65
CA ASN A 836 -35.30 -38.39 -22.06
C ASN A 836 -36.07 -38.82 -20.80
N LYS A 837 -36.09 -37.98 -19.76
CA LYS A 837 -37.27 -37.46 -19.02
C LYS A 837 -36.78 -36.62 -17.83
N ARG A 838 -36.92 -35.28 -17.84
CA ARG A 838 -38.09 -34.43 -17.46
C ARG A 838 -38.56 -34.68 -16.02
N THR A 839 -38.86 -33.71 -15.15
CA THR A 839 -38.78 -32.23 -15.07
C THR A 839 -39.35 -31.91 -13.69
N THR A 840 -38.76 -31.01 -12.90
CA THR A 840 -39.50 -29.93 -12.20
C THR A 840 -38.46 -28.92 -11.71
N GLU A 841 -38.37 -27.77 -12.37
CA GLU A 841 -37.77 -26.56 -11.79
C GLU A 841 -38.47 -25.34 -12.40
N GLU A 842 -38.85 -24.43 -11.52
CA GLU A 842 -39.70 -23.27 -11.74
C GLU A 842 -39.00 -22.18 -12.57
N GLN A 843 -39.80 -21.52 -13.41
CA GLN A 843 -39.46 -20.34 -14.19
C GLN A 843 -39.48 -19.08 -13.32
N ILE A 844 -38.45 -18.23 -13.41
CA ILE A 844 -38.56 -16.78 -13.23
C ILE A 844 -37.67 -16.05 -14.27
N THR A 845 -38.36 -15.52 -15.29
CA THR A 845 -38.19 -14.26 -16.05
C THR A 845 -36.83 -13.87 -16.69
N GLU A 846 -36.74 -14.06 -18.01
CA GLU A 846 -35.71 -13.55 -18.91
C GLU A 846 -36.39 -12.76 -20.06
N GLU A 847 -37.11 -11.67 -19.74
CA GLU A 847 -37.91 -10.91 -20.72
C GLU A 847 -37.57 -9.40 -20.79
N GLU A 848 -36.61 -8.90 -19.99
CA GLU A 848 -36.20 -7.48 -20.03
C GLU A 848 -34.94 -7.22 -20.88
N THR A 849 -34.04 -8.21 -21.04
CA THR A 849 -32.76 -8.01 -21.75
C THR A 849 -32.89 -8.08 -23.28
N THR A 850 -33.90 -8.76 -23.80
CA THR A 850 -34.11 -8.90 -25.25
C THR A 850 -34.78 -7.67 -25.87
N LYS A 851 -35.63 -6.95 -25.14
CA LYS A 851 -36.25 -5.70 -25.60
C LYS A 851 -35.25 -4.55 -25.67
N GLU A 852 -34.31 -4.47 -24.73
CA GLU A 852 -33.30 -3.41 -24.69
C GLU A 852 -32.27 -3.57 -25.83
N CYS A 853 -31.91 -4.81 -26.18
CA CYS A 853 -31.04 -5.09 -27.33
C CYS A 853 -31.69 -4.75 -28.69
N GLU A 854 -32.98 -4.99 -28.89
CA GLU A 854 -33.67 -4.62 -30.14
C GLU A 854 -33.85 -3.10 -30.29
N GLU A 855 -34.04 -2.37 -29.19
CA GLU A 855 -34.20 -0.92 -29.19
C GLU A 855 -32.86 -0.20 -29.49
N ILE A 856 -31.73 -0.74 -29.00
CA ILE A 856 -30.38 -0.25 -29.29
C ILE A 856 -29.99 -0.50 -30.75
N ILE A 857 -30.33 -1.66 -31.32
CA ILE A 857 -30.06 -1.98 -32.74
C ILE A 857 -30.90 -1.08 -33.67
N THR A 858 -32.17 -0.82 -33.32
CA THR A 858 -33.06 0.04 -34.10
C THR A 858 -32.63 1.51 -34.06
N THR A 859 -32.14 1.98 -32.91
CA THR A 859 -31.64 3.36 -32.73
C THR A 859 -30.32 3.58 -33.48
N THR A 860 -29.42 2.59 -33.44
CA THR A 860 -28.14 2.63 -34.18
C THR A 860 -28.36 2.62 -35.70
N THR A 861 -29.34 1.85 -36.18
CA THR A 861 -29.70 1.79 -37.61
C THR A 861 -30.31 3.10 -38.11
N ARG A 862 -31.12 3.80 -37.29
CA ARG A 862 -31.67 5.13 -37.61
C ARG A 862 -30.59 6.22 -37.65
N ILE A 863 -29.57 6.16 -36.79
CA ILE A 863 -28.46 7.11 -36.77
C ILE A 863 -27.56 6.94 -38.00
N ILE A 864 -27.33 5.70 -38.43
CA ILE A 864 -26.55 5.39 -39.64
C ILE A 864 -27.30 5.83 -40.91
N GLN A 865 -28.62 5.66 -40.98
CA GLN A 865 -29.42 6.19 -42.11
C GLN A 865 -29.47 7.72 -42.16
N LYS A 866 -29.58 8.41 -41.01
CA LYS A 866 -29.52 9.89 -40.97
C LYS A 866 -28.17 10.46 -41.41
N LYS A 867 -27.04 9.79 -41.09
CA LYS A 867 -25.71 10.19 -41.57
C LYS A 867 -25.53 9.98 -43.08
N LYS A 868 -26.15 8.94 -43.66
CA LYS A 868 -26.06 8.67 -45.11
C LYS A 868 -26.83 9.70 -45.96
N VAL A 869 -27.94 10.25 -45.46
CA VAL A 869 -28.75 11.28 -46.16
C VAL A 869 -28.07 12.66 -46.14
N VAL A 870 -27.27 12.97 -45.12
CA VAL A 870 -26.54 14.25 -45.01
C VAL A 870 -25.29 14.30 -45.91
N ILE A 871 -24.70 13.15 -46.24
CA ILE A 871 -23.52 13.05 -47.11
C ILE A 871 -23.88 13.08 -48.61
N ILE A 872 -25.14 12.81 -48.99
CA ILE A 872 -25.60 12.84 -50.39
C ILE A 872 -26.15 14.23 -50.81
N LYS A 873 -26.17 15.22 -49.90
CA LYS A 873 -26.70 16.57 -50.17
C LYS A 873 -25.70 17.72 -49.96
N LYS A 874 -24.39 17.44 -50.02
CA LYS A 874 -23.34 18.45 -49.98
C LYS A 874 -22.40 18.36 -51.17
#